data_AF-J4JVY2-F1
#
_entry.id   AF-J4JVY2-F1
#
_cell.length_a   1.000
_cell.length_b   1.000
_cell.length_c   1.000
_cell.angle_alpha   90.00
_cell.angle_beta   90.00
_cell.angle_gamma   90.00
#
_symmetry.space_group_name_H-M   'P 1'
#
loop_
_entity.id
_entity.type
_entity.pdbx_description
1 polymer ?
#
loop_
_entity_poly.entity_id
_entity_poly.type
_entity_poly.pdbx_seq_one_letter_code
_entity_poly.pdbx_strand_id
1 'polypeptide(L)'
;MSAACPVLLLIDEFGKNLEYFASSGSDGDPFLLQELAEMTQGEDAVPLVIITMQHLSFDEYVQDGSTARRREWSKVQGRFQDIPYVETAEQSRRLIASAITHDPAVSKAATQWVQSHQSKLESVGLRELIDDAAAAIPLHPIALAVLPELCSRYGQNERTLFSFLAGTEPRAVPEFLASNVWRPKSPLPLVGVDQLYDYFLEASSSMIGVADGASRWIEIETRIRDNAGLTPDQLKAVKTVGVLNLVSSGGRIRASRQLLEFALESAGPGGSFETSNVLESLVEAGLITYRAFSDEYRIWHGSDYNVRRVIEAARHSYEDVDFADLLRDAVELEPFVAGRHSQHTGVLRVFRRQFSTLIDGADEALDPQWDGIVYYATNSLADLSRAPRPSDGRPAVYVIPDDVSIVRETAIDAAALNSALRSAEAEGADWVARRELVERVSAAQQRLQIQIGQTWNNDADWVLAGSSRSLDPRRGPSALLSDVADAVYSNTPRIANEMIARRELTSQGAKARRFLIDALLAHKDSEAFAIEGYGPDRAMYEAIFRSTGIHRLTEDGSWKIQAPADRRWKPLWTAMNSAFDSAVDSRLCLKDIGSLLLSPPFGVKDGIVPILLVAGLVARSDEIAVYEHGSLVLSIDDAVAERLAKNPGNFSIKNTQTSTGRRPIVIECLVDRLGITGHHGPPTFLNVVTALYRELRVLPPYSQKTGMGLSAQSIAVRDAFHHAAEPDVLLFETLPMIFGMKPFAGGGRLNRGDVERFADQLTVSIRELRDAYPHLLDSVQEQLAHATATRGSLAELRESLTADARRLNGQVLEPRLKAFIGALERPLEDQQWLENVAMVVCDGQAPRVWTDEVAGRFPLRVAEIGGALRRTSALLHERLASKVEHGYSVSRMTLTSPGGAESVQLLSLTEHEKSAITPLFEELVAKLMEGGIPRSTACRMLMARLAEEFESAEPADAREVVGKDKRYG
;
A
#
# COMPACT_ATOMS: atom_id res chain seq x y z
N MET A 1 43.21 -49.48 -13.60
CA MET A 1 44.49 -49.46 -12.87
C MET A 1 44.34 -50.00 -11.46
N SER A 2 43.36 -49.53 -10.69
CA SER A 2 43.13 -49.98 -9.31
C SER A 2 42.74 -51.47 -9.15
N ALA A 3 42.21 -52.12 -10.20
CA ALA A 3 42.01 -53.57 -10.23
C ALA A 3 43.32 -54.39 -10.33
N ALA A 4 44.48 -53.74 -10.56
CA ALA A 4 45.78 -54.39 -10.74
C ALA A 4 46.81 -53.99 -9.66
N CYS A 5 46.69 -52.79 -9.07
CA CYS A 5 47.54 -52.33 -7.96
C CYS A 5 46.82 -51.23 -7.14
N PRO A 6 47.20 -51.02 -5.86
CA PRO A 6 46.67 -49.90 -5.08
C PRO A 6 46.98 -48.54 -5.72
N VAL A 7 46.01 -47.65 -5.74
CA VAL A 7 46.11 -46.30 -6.33
C VAL A 7 45.92 -45.25 -5.25
N LEU A 8 46.81 -44.26 -5.21
CA LEU A 8 46.65 -43.04 -4.43
C LEU A 8 46.36 -41.88 -5.39
N LEU A 9 45.17 -41.29 -5.27
CA LEU A 9 44.74 -40.14 -6.05
C LEU A 9 44.83 -38.88 -5.17
N LEU A 10 45.83 -38.04 -5.46
CA LEU A 10 46.04 -36.75 -4.81
C LEU A 10 45.50 -35.66 -5.72
N ILE A 11 44.54 -34.88 -5.23
CA ILE A 11 43.95 -33.76 -5.95
C ILE A 11 44.29 -32.49 -5.20
N ASP A 12 45.25 -31.75 -5.74
CA ASP A 12 45.62 -30.43 -5.24
C ASP A 12 44.68 -29.35 -5.77
N GLU A 13 44.59 -28.23 -5.05
CA GLU A 13 43.77 -27.07 -5.45
C GLU A 13 42.31 -27.43 -5.73
N PHE A 14 41.79 -28.40 -4.97
CA PHE A 14 40.45 -28.94 -5.16
C PHE A 14 39.37 -27.85 -5.01
N GLY A 15 39.63 -26.84 -4.17
CA GLY A 15 38.77 -25.65 -4.01
C GLY A 15 38.41 -24.95 -5.33
N LYS A 16 39.30 -24.89 -6.32
CA LYS A 16 38.99 -24.30 -7.64
C LYS A 16 37.94 -25.08 -8.42
N ASN A 17 37.92 -26.40 -8.26
CA ASN A 17 36.88 -27.26 -8.84
C ASN A 17 35.53 -26.96 -8.15
N LEU A 18 35.55 -26.63 -6.85
CA LEU A 18 34.36 -26.26 -6.09
C LEU A 18 33.83 -24.88 -6.48
N GLU A 19 34.71 -23.89 -6.64
CA GLU A 19 34.36 -22.54 -7.11
C GLU A 19 33.82 -22.57 -8.55
N TYR A 20 34.44 -23.36 -9.42
CA TYR A 20 33.95 -23.58 -10.78
C TYR A 20 32.57 -24.22 -10.78
N PHE A 21 32.34 -25.25 -9.97
CA PHE A 21 31.02 -25.86 -9.80
C PHE A 21 29.98 -24.84 -9.26
N ALA A 22 30.34 -24.03 -8.28
CA ALA A 22 29.45 -23.03 -7.71
C ALA A 22 29.02 -21.97 -8.74
N SER A 23 29.94 -21.55 -9.62
CA SER A 23 29.73 -20.50 -10.62
C SER A 23 29.12 -20.97 -11.96
N SER A 24 29.28 -22.22 -12.35
CA SER A 24 29.00 -22.71 -13.73
C SER A 24 27.56 -23.13 -14.03
N GLY A 25 26.56 -22.79 -13.22
CA GLY A 25 25.16 -23.08 -13.55
C GLY A 25 24.83 -24.59 -13.54
N SER A 26 24.49 -25.17 -14.70
CA SER A 26 24.01 -26.56 -14.86
C SER A 26 25.04 -27.55 -15.38
N ASP A 27 26.26 -27.11 -15.72
CA ASP A 27 27.26 -27.96 -16.39
C ASP A 27 28.19 -28.70 -15.43
N GLY A 28 28.15 -28.39 -14.13
CA GLY A 28 28.88 -29.12 -13.10
C GLY A 28 28.03 -30.22 -12.49
N ASP A 29 28.56 -31.45 -12.40
CA ASP A 29 27.92 -32.58 -11.73
C ASP A 29 28.84 -33.15 -10.62
N PRO A 30 28.45 -33.06 -9.33
CA PRO A 30 29.24 -33.59 -8.22
C PRO A 30 29.22 -35.12 -8.15
N PHE A 31 28.38 -35.78 -8.95
CA PHE A 31 28.14 -37.22 -8.91
C PHE A 31 29.40 -38.06 -9.11
N LEU A 32 30.35 -37.60 -9.94
CA LEU A 32 31.61 -38.32 -10.16
C LEU A 32 32.42 -38.50 -8.86
N LEU A 33 32.45 -37.48 -7.99
CA LEU A 33 33.13 -37.58 -6.70
C LEU A 33 32.42 -38.53 -5.75
N GLN A 34 31.09 -38.56 -5.83
CA GLN A 34 30.30 -39.53 -5.08
C GLN A 34 30.60 -40.97 -5.53
N GLU A 35 30.61 -41.24 -6.83
CA GLU A 35 30.94 -42.57 -7.36
C GLU A 35 32.34 -43.00 -6.95
N LEU A 36 33.32 -42.11 -7.06
CA LEU A 36 34.69 -42.39 -6.64
C LEU A 36 34.78 -42.70 -5.15
N ALA A 37 34.10 -41.94 -4.29
CA ALA A 37 34.07 -42.22 -2.85
C ALA A 37 33.39 -43.57 -2.56
N GLU A 38 32.29 -43.89 -3.23
CA GLU A 38 31.57 -45.17 -3.07
C GLU A 38 32.43 -46.37 -3.47
N MET A 39 33.26 -46.25 -4.52
CA MET A 39 34.17 -47.33 -4.94
C MET A 39 35.25 -47.66 -3.89
N THR A 40 35.53 -46.76 -2.95
CA THR A 40 36.52 -46.97 -1.87
C THR A 40 35.92 -47.57 -0.59
N GLN A 41 34.60 -47.80 -0.56
CA GLN A 41 33.89 -48.24 0.64
C GLN A 41 33.20 -49.61 0.44
N GLY A 42 33.12 -50.41 1.51
CA GLY A 42 32.44 -51.72 1.51
C GLY A 42 33.35 -52.94 1.32
N GLU A 43 32.75 -54.14 1.25
CA GLU A 43 33.49 -55.42 1.13
C GLU A 43 34.16 -55.60 -0.24
N ASP A 44 33.60 -55.01 -1.29
CA ASP A 44 34.14 -55.00 -2.65
C ASP A 44 34.95 -53.72 -2.97
N ALA A 45 35.44 -53.03 -1.93
CA ALA A 45 36.16 -51.78 -2.08
C ALA A 45 37.41 -51.94 -2.96
N VAL A 46 37.53 -51.04 -3.93
CA VAL A 46 38.68 -50.93 -4.80
C VAL A 46 39.85 -50.35 -3.98
N PRO A 47 41.11 -50.82 -4.13
CA PRO A 47 42.25 -50.30 -3.36
C PRO A 47 42.65 -48.91 -3.89
N LEU A 48 41.83 -47.92 -3.60
CA LEU A 48 41.96 -46.53 -4.00
C LEU A 48 41.87 -45.64 -2.76
N VAL A 49 42.85 -44.76 -2.58
CA VAL A 49 42.83 -43.71 -1.56
C VAL A 49 42.73 -42.37 -2.28
N ILE A 50 41.80 -41.53 -1.87
CA ILE A 50 41.59 -40.20 -2.46
C ILE A 50 41.88 -39.16 -1.38
N ILE A 51 42.76 -38.21 -1.70
CA ILE A 51 43.09 -37.08 -0.83
C ILE A 51 42.91 -35.80 -1.63
N THR A 52 42.05 -34.92 -1.14
CA THR A 52 41.79 -33.59 -1.71
C THR A 52 42.41 -32.51 -0.82
N MET A 53 43.06 -31.51 -1.42
CA MET A 53 43.67 -30.38 -0.71
C MET A 53 43.01 -29.08 -1.15
N GLN A 54 42.65 -28.23 -0.19
CA GLN A 54 41.87 -26.99 -0.40
C GLN A 54 42.08 -25.99 0.74
N HIS A 55 41.74 -24.71 0.52
CA HIS A 55 42.01 -23.61 1.46
C HIS A 55 40.89 -23.33 2.46
N LEU A 56 39.64 -23.52 2.05
CA LEU A 56 38.46 -23.36 2.91
C LEU A 56 37.82 -24.72 3.17
N SER A 57 36.97 -24.78 4.18
CA SER A 57 36.15 -25.97 4.40
C SER A 57 35.20 -26.22 3.23
N PHE A 58 34.76 -27.47 3.07
CA PHE A 58 33.83 -27.87 2.00
C PHE A 58 32.56 -27.01 1.94
N ASP A 59 32.06 -26.55 3.09
CA ASP A 59 30.82 -25.76 3.21
C ASP A 59 31.00 -24.28 2.83
N GLU A 60 32.19 -23.72 3.04
CA GLU A 60 32.48 -22.31 2.78
C GLU A 60 32.51 -21.98 1.27
N TYR A 61 32.90 -22.93 0.43
CA TYR A 61 32.91 -22.76 -1.03
C TYR A 61 31.51 -22.74 -1.69
N VAL A 62 30.44 -23.10 -0.96
CA VAL A 62 29.07 -23.25 -1.52
C VAL A 62 28.06 -22.30 -0.84
N GLN A 63 28.53 -21.32 -0.08
CA GLN A 63 27.67 -20.38 0.64
C GLN A 63 26.80 -19.49 -0.28
N ASP A 64 27.21 -19.19 -1.51
CA ASP A 64 26.38 -18.40 -2.43
C ASP A 64 25.47 -19.25 -3.35
N GLY A 65 25.47 -20.58 -3.17
CA GLY A 65 24.66 -21.52 -3.95
C GLY A 65 23.20 -21.64 -3.50
N SER A 66 22.32 -22.08 -4.42
CA SER A 66 20.91 -22.36 -4.11
C SER A 66 20.76 -23.48 -3.06
N THR A 67 19.66 -23.46 -2.29
CA THR A 67 19.39 -24.46 -1.23
C THR A 67 19.38 -25.91 -1.74
N ALA A 68 19.00 -26.13 -3.00
CA ALA A 68 19.06 -27.45 -3.64
C ALA A 68 20.50 -27.92 -3.85
N ARG A 69 21.39 -27.05 -4.35
CA ARG A 69 22.82 -27.38 -4.54
C ARG A 69 23.54 -27.64 -3.23
N ARG A 70 23.27 -26.85 -2.18
CA ARG A 70 23.84 -27.10 -0.85
C ARG A 70 23.45 -28.48 -0.31
N ARG A 71 22.22 -28.94 -0.56
CA ARG A 71 21.77 -30.28 -0.16
C ARG A 71 22.40 -31.40 -0.97
N GLU A 72 22.60 -31.23 -2.28
CA GLU A 72 23.29 -32.22 -3.11
C GLU A 72 24.76 -32.32 -2.71
N TRP A 73 25.38 -31.18 -2.39
CA TRP A 73 26.78 -31.10 -2.02
C TRP A 73 27.08 -31.67 -0.63
N SER A 74 26.21 -31.42 0.36
CA SER A 74 26.32 -31.99 1.71
C SER A 74 26.30 -33.54 1.71
N LYS A 75 25.64 -34.17 0.71
CA LYS A 75 25.67 -35.64 0.54
C LYS A 75 27.03 -36.16 0.11
N VAL A 76 27.77 -35.38 -0.70
CA VAL A 76 29.12 -35.76 -1.16
C VAL A 76 30.12 -35.51 -0.05
N GLN A 77 30.07 -34.35 0.62
CA GLN A 77 30.92 -34.03 1.77
C GLN A 77 30.85 -35.10 2.86
N GLY A 78 29.66 -35.60 3.19
CA GLY A 78 29.48 -36.65 4.21
C GLY A 78 30.22 -37.97 3.92
N ARG A 79 30.82 -38.13 2.73
CA ARG A 79 31.61 -39.30 2.32
C ARG A 79 33.12 -39.07 2.41
N PHE A 80 33.55 -37.84 2.70
CA PHE A 80 34.95 -37.46 2.93
C PHE A 80 35.16 -37.13 4.41
N GLN A 81 36.39 -37.29 4.88
CA GLN A 81 36.79 -36.88 6.23
C GLN A 81 37.60 -35.59 6.13
N ASP A 82 37.09 -34.51 6.74
CA ASP A 82 37.81 -33.25 6.84
C ASP A 82 38.89 -33.35 7.91
N ILE A 83 40.15 -33.11 7.50
CA ILE A 83 41.31 -33.04 8.39
C ILE A 83 41.77 -31.58 8.42
N PRO A 84 41.45 -30.80 9.46
CA PRO A 84 41.86 -29.40 9.52
C PRO A 84 43.38 -29.31 9.71
N TYR A 85 44.04 -28.55 8.85
CA TYR A 85 45.45 -28.19 9.03
C TYR A 85 45.53 -26.92 9.88
N VAL A 86 45.84 -27.09 11.17
CA VAL A 86 46.09 -25.97 12.08
C VAL A 86 47.60 -25.86 12.27
N GLU A 87 48.21 -24.85 11.66
CA GLU A 87 49.63 -24.56 11.85
C GLU A 87 49.84 -23.97 13.25
N THR A 88 50.55 -24.69 14.11
CA THR A 88 50.89 -24.19 15.45
C THR A 88 52.27 -23.53 15.45
N ALA A 89 52.45 -22.51 16.29
CA ALA A 89 53.74 -21.84 16.43
C ALA A 89 54.91 -22.78 16.82
N GLU A 90 54.62 -23.90 17.49
CA GLU A 90 55.61 -24.95 17.79
C GLU A 90 56.08 -25.68 16.54
N GLN A 91 55.15 -26.03 15.63
CA GLN A 91 55.48 -26.71 14.38
C GLN A 91 56.31 -25.81 13.46
N SER A 92 55.96 -24.53 13.32
CA SER A 92 56.74 -23.59 12.50
C SER A 92 58.16 -23.41 13.05
N ARG A 93 58.37 -23.38 14.38
CA ARG A 93 59.71 -23.33 14.98
C ARG A 93 60.55 -24.57 14.70
N ARG A 94 59.96 -25.76 14.82
CA ARG A 94 60.65 -27.01 14.47
C ARG A 94 61.00 -27.07 13.00
N LEU A 95 60.15 -26.53 12.12
CA LEU A 95 60.43 -26.41 10.70
C LEU A 95 61.63 -25.48 10.46
N ILE A 96 61.68 -24.33 11.12
CA ILE A 96 62.83 -23.40 11.07
C ILE A 96 64.12 -24.08 11.53
N ALA A 97 64.08 -24.75 12.69
CA ALA A 97 65.22 -25.47 13.23
C ALA A 97 65.71 -26.58 12.29
N SER A 98 64.79 -27.29 11.61
CA SER A 98 65.11 -28.35 10.66
C SER A 98 65.66 -27.83 9.33
N ALA A 99 65.38 -26.58 8.98
CA ALA A 99 65.89 -25.95 7.76
C ALA A 99 67.35 -25.50 7.87
N ILE A 100 67.91 -25.44 9.09
CA ILE A 100 69.27 -24.96 9.35
C ILE A 100 70.21 -26.13 9.60
N THR A 101 71.37 -26.13 8.94
CA THR A 101 72.43 -27.13 9.15
C THR A 101 73.65 -26.48 9.78
N HIS A 102 74.23 -27.12 10.81
CA HIS A 102 75.43 -26.63 11.49
C HIS A 102 76.65 -27.51 11.24
N ASP A 103 77.80 -26.87 11.09
CA ASP A 103 79.08 -27.53 11.35
C ASP A 103 79.19 -27.92 12.84
N PRO A 104 79.91 -29.01 13.18
CA PRO A 104 80.03 -29.48 14.57
C PRO A 104 80.54 -28.43 15.55
N ALA A 105 81.43 -27.53 15.11
CA ALA A 105 81.97 -26.45 15.94
C ALA A 105 80.91 -25.38 16.28
N VAL A 106 80.04 -25.05 15.31
CA VAL A 106 78.94 -24.09 15.48
C VAL A 106 77.84 -24.71 16.34
N SER A 107 77.48 -25.97 16.10
CA SER A 107 76.49 -26.69 16.91
C SER A 107 76.87 -26.74 18.39
N LYS A 108 78.15 -26.99 18.70
CA LYS A 108 78.66 -26.97 20.08
C LYS A 108 78.60 -25.57 20.69
N ALA A 109 78.98 -24.54 19.93
CA ALA A 109 78.91 -23.15 20.40
C ALA A 109 77.46 -22.69 20.62
N ALA A 110 76.54 -23.07 19.72
CA ALA A 110 75.11 -22.80 19.80
C ALA A 110 74.49 -23.42 21.06
N THR A 111 74.80 -24.69 21.32
CA THR A 111 74.36 -25.40 22.54
C THR A 111 74.88 -24.71 23.80
N GLN A 112 76.17 -24.33 23.82
CA GLN A 112 76.77 -23.63 24.96
C GLN A 112 76.14 -22.24 25.18
N TRP A 113 75.82 -21.53 24.11
CA TRP A 113 75.18 -20.22 24.17
C TRP A 113 73.75 -20.33 24.72
N VAL A 114 72.95 -21.29 24.26
CA VAL A 114 71.59 -21.51 24.79
C VAL A 114 71.63 -21.92 26.27
N GLN A 115 72.55 -22.80 26.65
CA GLN A 115 72.73 -23.21 28.06
C GLN A 115 73.10 -22.03 28.96
N SER A 116 73.97 -21.11 28.52
CA SER A 116 74.35 -19.93 29.31
C SER A 116 73.24 -18.88 29.42
N HIS A 117 72.22 -18.92 28.54
CA HIS A 117 71.08 -18.01 28.53
C HIS A 117 69.76 -18.69 28.94
N GLN A 118 69.80 -19.94 29.40
CA GLN A 118 68.60 -20.70 29.75
C GLN A 118 67.78 -20.02 30.86
N SER A 119 68.43 -19.55 31.92
CA SER A 119 67.76 -18.86 33.02
C SER A 119 67.09 -17.54 32.58
N LYS A 120 67.70 -16.83 31.61
CA LYS A 120 67.13 -15.63 31.00
C LYS A 120 65.88 -15.97 30.18
N LEU A 121 65.96 -16.99 29.33
CA LEU A 121 64.82 -17.51 28.53
C LEU A 121 63.65 -17.93 29.42
N GLU A 122 63.93 -18.61 30.53
CA GLU A 122 62.91 -18.99 31.52
C GLU A 122 62.32 -17.76 32.21
N SER A 123 63.15 -16.77 32.60
CA SER A 123 62.67 -15.54 33.26
C SER A 123 61.75 -14.69 32.39
N VAL A 124 61.96 -14.69 31.06
CA VAL A 124 61.08 -13.99 30.10
C VAL A 124 59.91 -14.87 29.63
N GLY A 125 59.73 -16.06 30.21
CA GLY A 125 58.60 -16.94 29.94
C GLY A 125 58.65 -17.70 28.61
N LEU A 126 59.83 -17.85 28.01
CA LEU A 126 60.07 -18.49 26.70
C LEU A 126 60.76 -19.87 26.83
N ARG A 127 60.41 -20.62 27.87
CA ARG A 127 60.99 -21.97 28.13
C ARG A 127 60.77 -22.93 26.97
N GLU A 128 59.62 -22.87 26.31
CA GLU A 128 59.28 -23.72 25.16
C GLU A 128 60.19 -23.53 23.93
N LEU A 129 61.01 -22.47 23.89
CA LEU A 129 61.96 -22.25 22.80
C LEU A 129 63.29 -22.99 23.00
N ILE A 130 63.60 -23.41 24.24
CA ILE A 130 64.93 -23.94 24.58
C ILE A 130 65.29 -25.17 23.74
N ASP A 131 64.30 -26.02 23.49
CA ASP A 131 64.48 -27.29 22.77
C ASP A 131 64.86 -27.06 21.29
N ASP A 132 64.35 -25.98 20.68
CA ASP A 132 64.58 -25.67 19.26
C ASP A 132 65.66 -24.57 19.06
N ALA A 133 65.93 -23.75 20.07
CA ALA A 133 66.77 -22.55 19.96
C ALA A 133 68.21 -22.85 19.53
N ALA A 134 68.81 -23.94 20.02
CA ALA A 134 70.18 -24.28 19.66
C ALA A 134 70.30 -24.68 18.19
N ALA A 135 69.33 -25.44 17.67
CA ALA A 135 69.26 -25.84 16.27
C ALA A 135 68.89 -24.67 15.34
N ALA A 136 68.14 -23.69 15.83
CA ALA A 136 67.71 -22.53 15.06
C ALA A 136 68.74 -21.38 14.94
N ILE A 137 69.90 -21.47 15.60
CA ILE A 137 70.98 -20.48 15.42
C ILE A 137 71.43 -20.49 13.95
N PRO A 138 71.50 -19.35 13.23
CA PRO A 138 71.84 -18.02 13.73
C PRO A 138 70.66 -17.17 14.21
N LEU A 139 69.42 -17.63 14.24
CA LEU A 139 68.33 -16.81 14.76
C LEU A 139 68.47 -16.60 16.27
N HIS A 140 68.39 -15.34 16.72
CA HIS A 140 68.23 -15.06 18.14
C HIS A 140 66.94 -15.73 18.64
N PRO A 141 66.87 -16.29 19.86
CA PRO A 141 65.65 -16.97 20.34
C PRO A 141 64.38 -16.11 20.27
N ILE A 142 64.49 -14.80 20.50
CA ILE A 142 63.34 -13.90 20.31
C ILE A 142 62.97 -13.76 18.83
N ALA A 143 63.95 -13.69 17.91
CA ALA A 143 63.67 -13.69 16.47
C ALA A 143 63.00 -14.99 16.02
N LEU A 144 63.45 -16.15 16.53
CA LEU A 144 62.80 -17.45 16.31
C LEU A 144 61.34 -17.47 16.80
N ALA A 145 61.06 -16.84 17.93
CA ALA A 145 59.72 -16.77 18.51
C ALA A 145 58.76 -15.89 17.68
N VAL A 146 59.29 -14.80 17.13
CA VAL A 146 58.53 -13.74 16.45
C VAL A 146 58.32 -14.05 14.96
N LEU A 147 59.27 -14.72 14.32
CA LEU A 147 59.30 -14.93 12.88
C LEU A 147 58.04 -15.64 12.31
N PRO A 148 57.53 -16.74 12.89
CA PRO A 148 56.30 -17.38 12.40
C PRO A 148 55.11 -16.41 12.37
N GLU A 149 54.94 -15.62 13.43
CA GLU A 149 53.84 -14.66 13.55
C GLU A 149 53.96 -13.53 12.53
N LEU A 150 55.19 -13.05 12.26
CA LEU A 150 55.43 -12.06 11.21
C LEU A 150 55.13 -12.62 9.82
N CYS A 151 55.55 -13.85 9.52
CA CYS A 151 55.24 -14.53 8.26
C CYS A 151 53.74 -14.70 8.06
N SER A 152 53.00 -14.99 9.13
CA SER A 152 51.55 -15.17 9.08
C SER A 152 50.78 -13.87 8.90
N ARG A 153 51.15 -12.81 9.63
CA ARG A 153 50.45 -11.52 9.59
C ARG A 153 50.85 -10.61 8.43
N TYR A 154 52.13 -10.61 8.07
CA TYR A 154 52.73 -9.62 7.19
C TYR A 154 53.45 -10.24 5.97
N GLY A 155 53.26 -11.54 5.74
CA GLY A 155 53.82 -12.28 4.62
C GLY A 155 52.85 -13.32 4.06
N GLN A 156 53.38 -14.27 3.29
CA GLN A 156 52.64 -15.40 2.73
C GLN A 156 52.96 -16.70 3.51
N ASN A 157 52.89 -16.63 4.85
CA ASN A 157 53.22 -17.73 5.77
C ASN A 157 54.56 -18.41 5.40
N GLU A 158 54.52 -19.71 5.13
CA GLU A 158 55.69 -20.55 4.81
C GLU A 158 56.51 -20.03 3.62
N ARG A 159 55.86 -19.42 2.61
CA ARG A 159 56.61 -18.89 1.44
C ARG A 159 57.57 -17.78 1.87
N THR A 160 57.10 -16.84 2.69
CA THR A 160 57.94 -15.77 3.24
C THR A 160 58.97 -16.34 4.22
N LEU A 161 58.59 -17.34 5.01
CA LEU A 161 59.51 -18.01 5.93
C LEU A 161 60.71 -18.61 5.20
N PHE A 162 60.47 -19.40 4.15
CA PHE A 162 61.55 -20.03 3.38
C PHE A 162 62.35 -19.03 2.53
N SER A 163 61.70 -17.98 1.99
CA SER A 163 62.42 -16.86 1.36
C SER A 163 63.41 -16.22 2.33
N PHE A 164 63.02 -15.99 3.58
CA PHE A 164 63.91 -15.43 4.59
C PHE A 164 65.05 -16.37 5.01
N LEU A 165 64.75 -17.67 5.20
CA LEU A 165 65.74 -18.64 5.69
C LEU A 165 66.73 -19.10 4.63
N ALA A 166 66.27 -19.29 3.39
CA ALA A 166 67.03 -19.95 2.33
C ALA A 166 67.08 -19.16 1.02
N GLY A 167 66.36 -18.04 0.91
CA GLY A 167 66.34 -17.21 -0.29
C GLY A 167 67.63 -16.42 -0.51
N THR A 168 67.81 -15.94 -1.74
CA THR A 168 68.92 -15.08 -2.15
C THR A 168 68.56 -13.58 -2.10
N GLU A 169 67.47 -13.25 -1.40
CA GLU A 169 66.98 -11.88 -1.26
C GLU A 169 67.90 -11.06 -0.33
N PRO A 170 67.98 -9.73 -0.53
CA PRO A 170 68.66 -8.87 0.42
C PRO A 170 68.12 -9.05 1.85
N ARG A 171 69.02 -9.03 2.84
CA ARG A 171 68.74 -9.16 4.29
C ARG A 171 68.17 -10.52 4.73
N ALA A 172 68.15 -11.52 3.84
CA ALA A 172 67.84 -12.90 4.20
C ALA A 172 69.00 -13.56 4.97
N VAL A 173 68.73 -14.67 5.66
CA VAL A 173 69.71 -15.40 6.48
C VAL A 173 70.96 -15.81 5.70
N PRO A 174 70.89 -16.29 4.44
CA PRO A 174 72.09 -16.65 3.68
C PRO A 174 73.04 -15.47 3.44
N GLU A 175 72.53 -14.27 3.17
CA GLU A 175 73.36 -13.06 3.01
C GLU A 175 73.96 -12.61 4.35
N PHE A 176 73.19 -12.70 5.44
CA PHE A 176 73.68 -12.43 6.80
C PHE A 176 74.86 -13.35 7.15
N LEU A 177 74.75 -14.64 6.87
CA LEU A 177 75.80 -15.63 7.11
C LEU A 177 77.04 -15.39 6.24
N ALA A 178 76.86 -15.01 4.98
CA ALA A 178 77.97 -14.66 4.09
C ALA A 178 78.76 -13.44 4.59
N SER A 179 78.06 -12.47 5.20
CA SER A 179 78.65 -11.23 5.73
C SER A 179 79.21 -11.37 7.16
N ASN A 180 78.80 -12.40 7.91
CA ASN A 180 79.15 -12.60 9.32
C ASN A 180 79.79 -13.98 9.57
N VAL A 181 80.96 -14.20 8.97
CA VAL A 181 81.70 -15.47 9.15
C VAL A 181 82.18 -15.62 10.60
N TRP A 182 81.64 -16.62 11.30
CA TRP A 182 82.00 -16.92 12.69
C TRP A 182 83.42 -17.51 12.80
N ARG A 183 84.11 -17.18 13.90
CA ARG A 183 85.41 -17.75 14.26
C ARG A 183 85.35 -18.34 15.68
N PRO A 184 86.07 -19.45 15.95
CA PRO A 184 86.14 -20.00 17.30
C PRO A 184 86.62 -18.95 18.33
N LYS A 185 85.92 -18.86 19.46
CA LYS A 185 86.11 -17.86 20.55
C LYS A 185 85.61 -16.45 20.25
N SER A 186 85.10 -16.18 19.05
CA SER A 186 84.24 -15.03 18.81
C SER A 186 82.81 -15.35 19.23
N PRO A 187 82.01 -14.35 19.59
CA PRO A 187 80.60 -14.58 19.84
C PRO A 187 79.85 -15.00 18.58
N LEU A 188 78.75 -15.74 18.78
CA LEU A 188 77.91 -16.18 17.67
C LEU A 188 77.23 -14.98 17.00
N PRO A 189 77.28 -14.87 15.66
CA PRO A 189 76.51 -13.87 14.94
C PRO A 189 75.04 -14.29 15.00
N LEU A 190 74.21 -13.44 15.60
CA LEU A 190 72.78 -13.71 15.75
C LEU A 190 71.96 -12.72 14.92
N VAL A 191 70.98 -13.25 14.20
CA VAL A 191 69.95 -12.48 13.51
C VAL A 191 68.94 -12.01 14.55
N GLY A 192 68.95 -10.71 14.81
CA GLY A 192 68.09 -10.05 15.79
C GLY A 192 66.72 -9.68 15.24
N VAL A 193 65.85 -9.22 16.13
CA VAL A 193 64.48 -8.77 15.80
C VAL A 193 64.49 -7.52 14.89
N ASP A 194 65.49 -6.66 15.06
CA ASP A 194 65.74 -5.49 14.21
C ASP A 194 66.04 -5.86 12.75
N GLN A 195 66.71 -7.00 12.52
CA GLN A 195 66.98 -7.50 11.18
C GLN A 195 65.73 -8.13 10.55
N LEU A 196 64.85 -8.74 11.37
CA LEU A 196 63.53 -9.16 10.90
C LEU A 196 62.71 -7.96 10.42
N TYR A 197 62.69 -6.86 11.20
CA TYR A 197 62.03 -5.62 10.77
C TYR A 197 62.52 -5.18 9.39
N ASP A 198 63.83 -5.17 9.22
CA ASP A 198 64.51 -4.70 8.03
C ASP A 198 64.23 -5.56 6.77
N TYR A 199 64.22 -6.89 6.92
CA TYR A 199 63.83 -7.80 5.84
C TYR A 199 62.35 -7.62 5.46
N PHE A 200 61.47 -7.62 6.46
CA PHE A 200 60.04 -7.48 6.22
C PHE A 200 59.68 -6.09 5.68
N LEU A 201 60.43 -5.03 6.00
CA LEU A 201 60.20 -3.70 5.41
C LEU A 201 60.48 -3.69 3.91
N GLU A 202 61.57 -4.31 3.46
CA GLU A 202 61.92 -4.41 2.04
C GLU A 202 60.93 -5.34 1.29
N ALA A 203 60.59 -6.49 1.87
CA ALA A 203 59.64 -7.45 1.30
C ALA A 203 58.20 -6.91 1.25
N SER A 204 57.76 -6.16 2.27
CA SER A 204 56.38 -5.66 2.41
C SER A 204 56.04 -4.50 1.49
N SER A 205 57.03 -3.77 0.94
CA SER A 205 56.81 -2.70 -0.05
C SER A 205 55.95 -3.12 -1.26
N SER A 206 55.89 -4.42 -1.55
CA SER A 206 55.03 -5.03 -2.57
C SER A 206 53.73 -5.68 -2.07
N MET A 207 53.59 -5.92 -0.75
CA MET A 207 52.45 -6.64 -0.12
C MET A 207 51.53 -5.75 0.75
N ILE A 208 51.92 -4.51 1.06
CA ILE A 208 51.22 -3.59 1.98
C ILE A 208 49.77 -3.24 1.55
N GLY A 209 49.37 -3.50 0.30
CA GLY A 209 48.03 -3.21 -0.19
C GLY A 209 46.91 -4.17 0.25
N VAL A 210 47.22 -5.33 0.86
CA VAL A 210 46.25 -6.43 1.00
C VAL A 210 46.11 -6.99 2.45
N ALA A 211 47.00 -6.65 3.39
CA ALA A 211 47.01 -7.27 4.73
C ALA A 211 46.25 -6.48 5.82
N ASP A 212 45.44 -7.19 6.62
CA ASP A 212 44.78 -6.66 7.82
C ASP A 212 45.84 -6.39 8.91
N GLY A 213 46.21 -5.12 9.09
CA GLY A 213 47.33 -4.69 9.96
C GLY A 213 48.44 -3.89 9.27
N ALA A 214 48.36 -3.70 7.94
CA ALA A 214 49.30 -2.87 7.18
C ALA A 214 49.43 -1.43 7.72
N SER A 215 48.34 -0.88 8.27
CA SER A 215 48.31 0.45 8.89
C SER A 215 49.29 0.60 10.06
N ARG A 216 49.41 -0.42 10.92
CA ARG A 216 50.32 -0.41 12.08
C ARG A 216 51.78 -0.54 11.67
N TRP A 217 52.07 -1.32 10.63
CA TRP A 217 53.42 -1.43 10.07
C TRP A 217 53.87 -0.10 9.44
N ILE A 218 53.00 0.50 8.59
CA ILE A 218 53.22 1.82 7.99
C ILE A 218 53.40 2.91 9.07
N GLU A 219 52.65 2.82 10.17
CA GLU A 219 52.76 3.74 11.30
C GLU A 219 54.14 3.68 11.97
N ILE A 220 54.62 2.47 12.27
CA ILE A 220 55.96 2.25 12.85
C ILE A 220 57.05 2.73 11.89
N GLU A 221 56.93 2.39 10.60
CA GLU A 221 57.87 2.84 9.57
C GLU A 221 57.90 4.36 9.46
N THR A 222 56.73 5.00 9.39
CA THR A 222 56.61 6.46 9.30
C THR A 222 57.22 7.14 10.52
N ARG A 223 57.01 6.60 11.73
CA ARG A 223 57.62 7.12 12.96
C ARG A 223 59.14 7.03 12.98
N ILE A 224 59.68 5.91 12.53
CA ILE A 224 61.13 5.68 12.42
C ILE A 224 61.73 6.60 11.33
N ARG A 225 61.04 6.76 10.20
CA ARG A 225 61.47 7.59 9.07
C ARG A 225 61.43 9.08 9.38
N ASP A 226 60.39 9.55 10.06
CA ASP A 226 60.17 10.97 10.37
C ASP A 226 61.10 11.48 11.49
N ASN A 227 61.77 10.59 12.21
CA ASN A 227 62.79 10.92 13.21
C ASN A 227 64.22 10.70 12.66
N ALA A 228 64.69 11.68 11.88
CA ALA A 228 66.07 11.70 11.40
C ALA A 228 67.07 11.93 12.56
N GLY A 229 68.17 11.17 12.59
CA GLY A 229 69.26 11.37 13.56
C GLY A 229 69.36 10.36 14.72
N LEU A 230 68.60 9.26 14.69
CA LEU A 230 68.74 8.18 15.66
C LEU A 230 70.13 7.53 15.58
N THR A 231 70.75 7.28 16.73
CA THR A 231 71.97 6.46 16.81
C THR A 231 71.68 5.02 16.38
N PRO A 232 72.70 4.23 15.94
CA PRO A 232 72.50 2.82 15.56
C PRO A 232 71.80 2.00 16.65
N ASP A 233 72.14 2.26 17.92
CA ASP A 233 71.56 1.57 19.08
C ASP A 233 70.10 1.95 19.34
N GLN A 234 69.77 3.24 19.20
CA GLN A 234 68.38 3.73 19.26
C GLN A 234 67.53 3.17 18.11
N LEU A 235 68.07 3.15 16.90
CA LEU A 235 67.38 2.61 15.73
C LEU A 235 67.10 1.11 15.92
N LYS A 236 68.08 0.35 16.41
CA LYS A 236 67.93 -1.07 16.74
C LYS A 236 66.85 -1.30 17.79
N ALA A 237 66.83 -0.48 18.85
CA ALA A 237 65.84 -0.56 19.92
C ALA A 237 64.42 -0.24 19.41
N VAL A 238 64.23 0.84 18.66
CA VAL A 238 62.89 1.20 18.13
C VAL A 238 62.37 0.16 17.15
N LYS A 239 63.21 -0.38 16.24
CA LYS A 239 62.81 -1.48 15.34
C LYS A 239 62.37 -2.72 16.12
N THR A 240 63.12 -3.08 17.16
CA THR A 240 62.81 -4.22 18.04
C THR A 240 61.49 -4.00 18.79
N VAL A 241 61.27 -2.82 19.37
CA VAL A 241 60.00 -2.45 20.00
C VAL A 241 58.85 -2.52 18.99
N GLY A 242 59.06 -2.01 17.78
CA GLY A 242 58.07 -2.01 16.71
C GLY A 242 57.62 -3.41 16.31
N VAL A 243 58.57 -4.31 16.03
CA VAL A 243 58.26 -5.70 15.71
C VAL A 243 57.54 -6.41 16.85
N LEU A 244 58.01 -6.25 18.09
CA LEU A 244 57.35 -6.84 19.26
C LEU A 244 55.95 -6.28 19.45
N ASN A 245 55.73 -4.99 19.15
CA ASN A 245 54.40 -4.39 19.15
C ASN A 245 53.49 -5.01 18.07
N LEU A 246 54.01 -5.33 16.88
CA LEU A 246 53.26 -5.92 15.76
C LEU A 246 52.77 -7.34 16.05
N VAL A 247 53.58 -8.14 16.75
CA VAL A 247 53.21 -9.53 17.13
C VAL A 247 52.49 -9.63 18.48
N SER A 248 52.59 -8.61 19.34
CA SER A 248 51.92 -8.56 20.66
C SER A 248 50.40 -8.59 20.49
N SER A 249 49.80 -9.72 20.86
CA SER A 249 48.35 -10.01 20.80
C SER A 249 47.90 -10.73 22.07
N GLY A 250 48.35 -10.24 23.22
CA GLY A 250 47.99 -10.75 24.56
C GLY A 250 48.83 -11.92 25.08
N GLY A 251 49.85 -12.36 24.34
CA GLY A 251 50.79 -13.42 24.73
C GLY A 251 52.04 -12.95 25.51
N ARG A 252 53.00 -13.87 25.71
CA ARG A 252 54.26 -13.61 26.45
C ARG A 252 55.29 -12.80 25.67
N ILE A 253 55.19 -12.75 24.34
CA ILE A 253 56.07 -11.99 23.46
C ILE A 253 55.55 -10.55 23.37
N ARG A 254 55.98 -9.72 24.32
CA ARG A 254 55.68 -8.27 24.39
C ARG A 254 56.96 -7.49 24.61
N ALA A 255 56.96 -6.21 24.27
CA ALA A 255 58.10 -5.31 24.46
C ALA A 255 58.31 -4.90 25.93
N SER A 256 58.45 -5.87 26.84
CA SER A 256 58.79 -5.62 28.24
C SER A 256 60.25 -5.26 28.41
N ARG A 257 60.61 -4.66 29.54
CA ARG A 257 62.01 -4.29 29.82
C ARG A 257 62.94 -5.51 29.73
N GLN A 258 62.58 -6.61 30.41
CA GLN A 258 63.40 -7.82 30.44
C GLN A 258 63.57 -8.48 29.05
N LEU A 259 62.52 -8.45 28.22
CA LEU A 259 62.57 -9.03 26.88
C LEU A 259 63.38 -8.15 25.91
N LEU A 260 63.30 -6.82 26.04
CA LEU A 260 64.13 -5.88 25.28
C LEU A 260 65.61 -5.95 25.69
N GLU A 261 65.90 -6.08 27.00
CA GLU A 261 67.26 -6.30 27.49
C GLU A 261 67.86 -7.57 26.89
N PHE A 262 67.08 -8.66 26.80
CA PHE A 262 67.54 -9.90 26.18
C PHE A 262 67.64 -9.80 24.65
N ALA A 263 66.72 -9.11 23.97
CA ALA A 263 66.73 -8.96 22.50
C ALA A 263 67.88 -8.09 21.99
N LEU A 264 68.24 -7.06 22.76
CA LEU A 264 69.22 -6.05 22.38
C LEU A 264 70.62 -6.37 22.90
N GLU A 265 70.76 -7.40 23.74
CA GLU A 265 72.04 -7.89 24.23
C GLU A 265 72.94 -8.22 23.03
N SER A 266 73.95 -7.39 22.81
CA SER A 266 74.92 -7.63 21.75
C SER A 266 75.77 -8.82 22.13
N ALA A 267 75.93 -9.77 21.21
CA ALA A 267 76.77 -10.94 21.45
C ALA A 267 78.27 -10.57 21.66
N GLY A 268 78.71 -9.31 21.45
CA GLY A 268 80.10 -8.86 21.59
C GLY A 268 80.66 -8.77 23.03
N PRO A 269 81.89 -9.22 23.31
CA PRO A 269 82.57 -8.89 24.56
C PRO A 269 83.03 -7.42 24.54
N GLY A 270 82.37 -6.56 25.31
CA GLY A 270 82.91 -5.25 25.68
C GLY A 270 82.11 -4.00 25.27
N GLY A 271 80.95 -4.13 24.64
CA GLY A 271 80.01 -3.01 24.49
C GLY A 271 78.82 -3.21 25.43
N SER A 272 78.77 -2.50 26.55
CA SER A 272 77.52 -2.43 27.32
C SER A 272 76.52 -1.63 26.49
N PHE A 273 75.70 -2.32 25.70
CA PHE A 273 74.47 -1.73 25.22
C PHE A 273 73.66 -1.40 26.47
N GLU A 274 73.71 -0.15 26.93
CA GLU A 274 72.97 0.29 28.11
C GLU A 274 71.51 0.44 27.72
N THR A 275 70.81 -0.69 27.63
CA THR A 275 69.41 -0.78 27.21
C THR A 275 68.52 0.21 27.95
N SER A 276 68.77 0.40 29.24
CA SER A 276 68.04 1.38 30.07
C SER A 276 68.22 2.82 29.55
N ASN A 277 69.45 3.27 29.31
CA ASN A 277 69.73 4.62 28.82
C ASN A 277 69.20 4.84 27.40
N VAL A 278 69.28 3.82 26.53
CA VAL A 278 68.73 3.88 25.18
C VAL A 278 67.19 3.99 25.22
N LEU A 279 66.51 3.14 26.00
CA LEU A 279 65.06 3.19 26.14
C LEU A 279 64.58 4.49 26.80
N GLU A 280 65.28 4.99 27.82
CA GLU A 280 64.99 6.29 28.45
C GLU A 280 65.13 7.43 27.44
N SER A 281 66.21 7.47 26.66
CA SER A 281 66.39 8.50 25.62
C SER A 281 65.30 8.47 24.55
N LEU A 282 64.77 7.29 24.21
CA LEU A 282 63.67 7.12 23.26
C LEU A 282 62.31 7.53 23.84
N VAL A 283 62.12 7.34 25.15
CA VAL A 283 60.95 7.86 25.87
C VAL A 283 61.00 9.39 25.97
N GLU A 284 62.16 9.96 26.31
CA GLU A 284 62.37 11.41 26.35
C GLU A 284 62.19 12.06 24.98
N ALA A 285 62.64 11.39 23.91
CA ALA A 285 62.42 11.82 22.53
C ALA A 285 60.95 11.66 22.05
N GLY A 286 60.07 11.06 22.87
CA GLY A 286 58.65 10.86 22.53
C GLY A 286 58.40 9.81 21.45
N LEU A 287 59.39 8.96 21.14
CA LEU A 287 59.30 7.89 20.13
C LEU A 287 58.59 6.66 20.67
N ILE A 288 58.79 6.34 21.94
CA ILE A 288 58.14 5.23 22.63
C ILE A 288 57.57 5.68 23.98
N THR A 289 56.60 4.94 24.51
CA THR A 289 55.99 5.17 25.82
C THR A 289 56.00 3.89 26.64
N TYR A 290 56.30 4.00 27.93
CA TYR A 290 56.28 2.86 28.85
C TYR A 290 54.94 2.80 29.58
N ARG A 291 54.23 1.67 29.47
CA ARG A 291 52.97 1.41 30.18
C ARG A 291 53.25 0.56 31.41
N ALA A 292 53.28 1.18 32.59
CA ALA A 292 53.65 0.52 33.84
C ALA A 292 52.73 -0.66 34.24
N PHE A 293 51.42 -0.55 34.00
CA PHE A 293 50.45 -1.61 34.32
C PHE A 293 50.67 -2.91 33.53
N SER A 294 51.15 -2.81 32.28
CA SER A 294 51.35 -3.95 31.39
C SER A 294 52.82 -4.34 31.22
N ASP A 295 53.74 -3.61 31.85
CA ASP A 295 55.19 -3.71 31.64
C ASP A 295 55.55 -3.86 30.15
N GLU A 296 55.19 -2.84 29.37
CA GLU A 296 55.35 -2.85 27.91
C GLU A 296 55.72 -1.45 27.38
N TYR A 297 56.76 -1.39 26.56
CA TYR A 297 57.11 -0.23 25.74
C TYR A 297 56.32 -0.26 24.43
N ARG A 298 55.69 0.85 24.06
CA ARG A 298 54.95 0.99 22.80
C ARG A 298 55.36 2.21 22.01
N ILE A 299 55.44 2.09 20.70
CA ILE A 299 55.54 3.25 19.80
C ILE A 299 54.24 4.06 19.91
N TRP A 300 54.34 5.38 20.10
CA TRP A 300 53.22 6.24 20.54
C TRP A 300 52.50 6.98 19.41
N HIS A 301 51.16 6.85 19.33
CA HIS A 301 50.26 7.89 18.82
C HIS A 301 48.80 7.85 19.36
N GLY A 302 48.60 8.13 20.67
CA GLY A 302 47.29 8.40 21.34
C GLY A 302 46.37 7.18 21.62
N SER A 303 45.44 7.13 22.60
CA SER A 303 45.08 8.02 23.73
C SER A 303 44.76 7.21 25.01
N ASP A 304 44.66 7.88 26.15
CA ASP A 304 44.34 7.37 27.51
C ASP A 304 42.84 7.00 27.69
N TYR A 305 42.19 6.43 26.65
CA TYR A 305 40.75 6.16 26.68
C TYR A 305 40.42 4.98 27.61
N ASN A 306 39.95 5.27 28.82
CA ASN A 306 39.62 4.27 29.82
C ASN A 306 38.28 3.58 29.51
N VAL A 307 38.32 2.60 28.61
CA VAL A 307 37.19 1.75 28.21
C VAL A 307 36.44 1.16 29.42
N ARG A 308 37.17 0.75 30.48
CA ARG A 308 36.53 0.20 31.69
C ARG A 308 35.61 1.21 32.38
N ARG A 309 36.09 2.44 32.60
CA ARG A 309 35.30 3.49 33.25
C ARG A 309 34.02 3.81 32.46
N VAL A 310 34.12 3.84 31.13
CA VAL A 310 32.98 4.14 30.26
C VAL A 310 31.94 3.02 30.29
N ILE A 311 32.38 1.74 30.31
CA ILE A 311 31.48 0.59 30.45
C ILE A 311 30.81 0.58 31.84
N GLU A 312 31.56 0.82 32.92
CA GLU A 312 31.00 0.85 34.29
C GLU A 312 29.98 1.99 34.46
N ALA A 313 30.28 3.18 33.94
CA ALA A 313 29.34 4.31 33.96
C ALA A 313 28.08 4.03 33.13
N ALA A 314 28.24 3.39 31.96
CA ALA A 314 27.12 2.98 31.14
C ALA A 314 26.26 1.93 31.86
N ARG A 315 26.88 0.92 32.50
CA ARG A 315 26.17 -0.16 33.22
C ARG A 315 25.21 0.37 34.28
N HIS A 316 25.68 1.29 35.12
CA HIS A 316 24.82 1.92 36.14
C HIS A 316 23.60 2.64 35.56
N SER A 317 23.68 3.14 34.32
CA SER A 317 22.57 3.84 33.69
C SER A 317 21.45 2.90 33.21
N TYR A 318 21.74 1.60 33.07
CA TYR A 318 20.77 0.58 32.61
C TYR A 318 20.26 -0.34 33.74
N GLU A 319 20.77 -0.20 34.97
CA GLU A 319 20.32 -1.02 36.12
C GLU A 319 18.85 -0.74 36.49
N ASP A 320 18.39 0.50 36.31
CA ASP A 320 17.03 0.98 36.64
C ASP A 320 16.05 0.99 35.45
N VAL A 321 16.49 0.58 34.25
CA VAL A 321 15.64 0.54 33.05
C VAL A 321 14.68 -0.65 33.13
N ASP A 322 13.45 -0.49 32.61
CA ASP A 322 12.48 -1.58 32.52
C ASP A 322 13.05 -2.73 31.68
N PHE A 323 12.94 -3.95 32.20
CA PHE A 323 13.60 -5.09 31.59
C PHE A 323 12.97 -5.48 30.24
N ALA A 324 11.67 -5.26 30.05
CA ALA A 324 11.02 -5.54 28.76
C ALA A 324 11.41 -4.50 27.71
N ASP A 325 11.52 -3.22 28.09
CA ASP A 325 12.07 -2.17 27.21
C ASP A 325 13.52 -2.49 26.80
N LEU A 326 14.36 -2.84 27.77
CA LEU A 326 15.77 -3.16 27.54
C LEU A 326 15.95 -4.27 26.49
N LEU A 327 15.12 -5.32 26.55
CA LEU A 327 15.17 -6.43 25.60
C LEU A 327 14.58 -6.08 24.23
N ARG A 328 13.52 -5.26 24.17
CA ARG A 328 12.93 -4.80 22.89
C ARG A 328 13.90 -3.96 22.08
N ASP A 329 14.69 -3.13 22.75
CA ASP A 329 15.72 -2.31 22.10
C ASP A 329 16.96 -3.14 21.70
N ALA A 330 17.23 -4.22 22.43
CA ALA A 330 18.43 -5.04 22.21
C ALA A 330 18.26 -6.10 21.11
N VAL A 331 17.07 -6.71 20.96
CA VAL A 331 16.85 -7.86 20.07
C VAL A 331 15.48 -7.80 19.39
N GLU A 332 15.49 -7.87 18.06
CA GLU A 332 14.29 -8.09 17.26
C GLU A 332 13.93 -9.58 17.19
N LEU A 333 12.71 -9.95 17.60
CA LEU A 333 12.26 -11.33 17.62
C LEU A 333 11.52 -11.70 16.34
N GLU A 334 12.09 -12.60 15.53
CA GLU A 334 11.42 -13.11 14.32
C GLU A 334 10.12 -13.84 14.65
N PRO A 335 9.01 -13.58 13.93
CA PRO A 335 7.70 -14.15 14.24
C PRO A 335 7.66 -15.68 14.08
N PHE A 336 6.72 -16.31 14.78
CA PHE A 336 6.46 -17.74 14.60
C PHE A 336 5.36 -18.00 13.58
N VAL A 337 5.46 -19.13 12.88
CA VAL A 337 4.43 -19.62 11.96
C VAL A 337 3.80 -20.89 12.51
N ALA A 338 2.46 -20.93 12.55
CA ALA A 338 1.70 -22.14 12.87
C ALA A 338 1.62 -23.07 11.65
N GLY A 339 2.74 -23.72 11.32
CA GLY A 339 2.98 -24.36 10.03
C GLY A 339 1.97 -25.47 9.67
N ARG A 340 1.63 -26.35 10.62
CA ARG A 340 0.67 -27.44 10.38
C ARG A 340 -0.71 -26.90 10.08
N HIS A 341 -1.22 -25.96 10.90
CA HIS A 341 -2.54 -25.36 10.69
C HIS A 341 -2.56 -24.64 9.33
N SER A 342 -1.53 -23.85 9.02
CA SER A 342 -1.44 -23.09 7.78
C SER A 342 -1.40 -23.96 6.53
N GLN A 343 -0.66 -25.07 6.55
CA GLN A 343 -0.65 -26.02 5.44
C GLN A 343 -2.00 -26.73 5.27
N HIS A 344 -2.67 -27.07 6.38
CA HIS A 344 -3.96 -27.76 6.34
C HIS A 344 -5.08 -26.87 5.79
N THR A 345 -5.16 -25.62 6.26
CA THR A 345 -6.20 -24.66 5.85
C THR A 345 -5.83 -23.90 4.58
N GLY A 346 -4.55 -23.84 4.21
CA GLY A 346 -4.06 -22.98 3.13
C GLY A 346 -3.99 -21.49 3.51
N VAL A 347 -4.13 -21.17 4.81
CA VAL A 347 -4.08 -19.80 5.33
C VAL A 347 -2.88 -19.62 6.25
N LEU A 348 -1.93 -18.76 5.85
CA LEU A 348 -0.74 -18.48 6.64
C LEU A 348 -1.10 -17.78 7.97
N ARG A 349 -0.72 -18.40 9.09
CA ARG A 349 -0.94 -17.94 10.46
C ARG A 349 0.39 -17.56 11.07
N VAL A 350 0.57 -16.26 11.29
CA VAL A 350 1.82 -15.69 11.79
C VAL A 350 1.58 -15.04 13.14
N PHE A 351 2.43 -15.40 14.11
CA PHE A 351 2.36 -14.91 15.48
C PHE A 351 3.53 -13.99 15.75
N ARG A 352 3.25 -12.75 16.17
CA ARG A 352 4.27 -11.81 16.64
C ARG A 352 4.93 -12.36 17.89
N ARG A 353 6.20 -12.05 18.14
CA ARG A 353 6.84 -12.27 19.45
C ARG A 353 7.17 -10.93 20.08
N GLN A 354 7.01 -10.81 21.39
CA GLN A 354 7.28 -9.57 22.11
C GLN A 354 7.61 -9.85 23.58
N PHE A 355 8.58 -9.12 24.14
CA PHE A 355 8.83 -9.12 25.58
C PHE A 355 7.77 -8.28 26.30
N SER A 356 7.23 -8.77 27.42
CA SER A 356 6.18 -8.09 28.20
C SER A 356 6.33 -8.32 29.70
N THR A 357 5.99 -7.29 30.47
CA THR A 357 5.86 -7.30 31.94
C THR A 357 4.56 -7.95 32.42
N LEU A 358 3.69 -8.38 31.48
CA LEU A 358 2.36 -8.96 31.71
C LEU A 358 1.29 -7.99 32.23
N ILE A 359 1.64 -6.72 32.41
CA ILE A 359 0.75 -5.65 32.87
C ILE A 359 0.29 -4.77 31.69
N ASP A 360 1.11 -4.67 30.65
CA ASP A 360 0.82 -3.87 29.45
C ASP A 360 0.08 -4.70 28.39
N GLY A 361 -1.08 -4.20 27.91
CA GLY A 361 -1.69 -4.67 26.65
C GLY A 361 -3.07 -5.32 26.71
N ALA A 362 -3.83 -5.19 27.80
CA ALA A 362 -5.18 -5.77 27.91
C ALA A 362 -6.22 -5.18 26.93
N ASP A 363 -6.05 -3.92 26.52
CA ASP A 363 -7.10 -3.18 25.82
C ASP A 363 -6.79 -2.88 24.34
N GLU A 364 -5.60 -3.21 23.84
CA GLU A 364 -5.23 -2.91 22.46
C GLU A 364 -5.58 -4.03 21.49
N ALA A 365 -6.23 -3.66 20.38
CA ALA A 365 -6.40 -4.56 19.25
C ALA A 365 -5.01 -4.88 18.66
N LEU A 366 -4.81 -6.15 18.31
CA LEU A 366 -3.52 -6.56 17.79
C LEU A 366 -3.30 -5.93 16.40
N ASP A 367 -2.05 -5.73 15.99
CA ASP A 367 -1.81 -5.22 14.63
C ASP A 367 -2.45 -6.18 13.59
N PRO A 368 -3.24 -5.67 12.62
CA PRO A 368 -3.83 -6.46 11.55
C PRO A 368 -2.86 -7.26 10.68
N GLN A 369 -1.54 -7.20 10.86
CA GLN A 369 -0.59 -8.07 10.17
C GLN A 369 -0.36 -9.43 10.87
N TRP A 370 -0.76 -9.57 12.14
CA TRP A 370 -0.53 -10.80 12.92
C TRP A 370 -1.84 -11.55 13.24
N ASP A 371 -1.75 -12.88 13.27
CA ASP A 371 -2.85 -13.81 13.63
C ASP A 371 -2.81 -14.17 15.12
N GLY A 372 -1.90 -13.59 15.87
CA GLY A 372 -1.73 -13.83 17.29
C GLY A 372 -0.40 -13.28 17.78
N ILE A 373 -0.15 -13.42 19.06
CA ILE A 373 1.08 -12.96 19.70
C ILE A 373 1.59 -13.96 20.71
N VAL A 374 2.90 -14.02 20.84
CA VAL A 374 3.62 -14.75 21.87
C VAL A 374 4.36 -13.73 22.73
N TYR A 375 3.94 -13.60 23.98
CA TYR A 375 4.56 -12.75 24.97
C TYR A 375 5.60 -13.53 25.75
N TYR A 376 6.84 -13.05 25.73
CA TYR A 376 7.92 -13.54 26.58
C TYR A 376 7.90 -12.74 27.87
N ALA A 377 7.49 -13.38 28.95
CA ALA A 377 7.34 -12.74 30.24
C ALA A 377 8.72 -12.36 30.80
N THR A 378 8.86 -11.10 31.21
CA THR A 378 10.06 -10.59 31.89
C THR A 378 9.95 -10.64 33.41
N ASN A 379 8.81 -11.10 33.94
CA ASN A 379 8.56 -11.32 35.35
C ASN A 379 8.07 -12.76 35.58
N SER A 380 8.93 -13.61 36.16
CA SER A 380 8.63 -15.04 36.40
C SER A 380 7.60 -15.28 37.52
N LEU A 381 7.30 -14.28 38.36
CA LEU A 381 6.36 -14.39 39.47
C LEU A 381 4.94 -13.90 39.13
N ALA A 382 4.68 -13.58 37.87
CA ALA A 382 3.41 -13.00 37.47
C ALA A 382 2.25 -14.02 37.50
N ASP A 383 1.09 -13.55 37.94
CA ASP A 383 -0.13 -14.36 38.03
C ASP A 383 -0.77 -14.57 36.65
N LEU A 384 -0.62 -15.79 36.12
CA LEU A 384 -1.18 -16.27 34.87
C LEU A 384 -2.70 -16.19 34.77
N SER A 385 -3.42 -16.19 35.89
CA SER A 385 -4.90 -16.12 35.89
C SER A 385 -5.42 -14.77 35.41
N ARG A 386 -4.54 -13.75 35.38
CA ARG A 386 -4.84 -12.37 34.99
C ARG A 386 -4.22 -11.98 33.65
N ALA A 387 -3.62 -12.94 32.93
CA ALA A 387 -2.95 -12.65 31.67
C ALA A 387 -3.94 -12.07 30.65
N PRO A 388 -3.68 -10.85 30.12
CA PRO A 388 -4.63 -10.17 29.25
C PRO A 388 -4.87 -10.92 27.94
N ARG A 389 -6.04 -10.69 27.33
CA ARG A 389 -6.34 -11.18 25.98
C ARG A 389 -6.57 -10.00 25.04
N PRO A 390 -6.14 -10.09 23.78
CA PRO A 390 -6.50 -9.09 22.77
C PRO A 390 -8.02 -8.90 22.70
N SER A 391 -8.45 -7.64 22.60
CA SER A 391 -9.88 -7.26 22.59
C SER A 391 -10.63 -7.79 21.36
N ASP A 392 -9.92 -8.06 20.27
CA ASP A 392 -10.44 -8.64 19.03
C ASP A 392 -10.56 -10.18 19.02
N GLY A 393 -10.21 -10.83 20.13
CA GLY A 393 -10.33 -12.29 20.30
C GLY A 393 -9.21 -13.12 19.68
N ARG A 394 -8.19 -12.52 19.07
CA ARG A 394 -7.00 -13.24 18.58
C ARG A 394 -6.21 -13.87 19.73
N PRO A 395 -5.51 -15.00 19.48
CA PRO A 395 -4.76 -15.70 20.52
C PRO A 395 -3.55 -14.91 21.00
N ALA A 396 -3.39 -14.83 22.33
CA ALA A 396 -2.15 -14.45 22.98
C ALA A 396 -1.61 -15.63 23.80
N VAL A 397 -0.34 -15.97 23.59
CA VAL A 397 0.35 -17.05 24.30
C VAL A 397 1.44 -16.44 25.15
N TYR A 398 1.50 -16.82 26.42
CA TYR A 398 2.49 -16.33 27.38
C TYR A 398 3.52 -17.42 27.64
N VAL A 399 4.80 -17.06 27.60
CA VAL A 399 5.93 -17.94 27.91
C VAL A 399 6.62 -17.40 29.15
N ILE A 400 6.54 -18.17 30.23
CA ILE A 400 7.07 -17.79 31.54
C ILE A 400 8.27 -18.66 31.86
N PRO A 401 9.48 -18.08 31.93
CA PRO A 401 10.66 -18.80 32.35
C PRO A 401 10.72 -18.90 33.89
N ASP A 402 11.46 -19.89 34.40
CA ASP A 402 11.68 -20.05 35.84
C ASP A 402 12.48 -18.88 36.45
N ASP A 403 13.53 -18.44 35.74
CA ASP A 403 14.40 -17.35 36.16
C ASP A 403 14.78 -16.46 34.97
N VAL A 404 14.76 -15.16 35.21
CA VAL A 404 15.12 -14.12 34.24
C VAL A 404 16.40 -13.36 34.66
N SER A 405 16.96 -13.68 35.84
CA SER A 405 18.05 -12.91 36.44
C SER A 405 19.30 -12.91 35.57
N ILE A 406 19.67 -14.08 35.00
CA ILE A 406 20.86 -14.23 34.13
C ILE A 406 20.71 -13.45 32.82
N VAL A 407 19.54 -13.53 32.18
CA VAL A 407 19.28 -12.79 30.94
C VAL A 407 19.15 -11.29 31.19
N ARG A 408 18.66 -10.86 32.36
CA ARG A 408 18.66 -9.46 32.78
C ARG A 408 20.07 -8.90 32.88
N GLU A 409 20.97 -9.57 33.60
CA GLU A 409 22.37 -9.14 33.68
C GLU A 409 23.04 -9.10 32.31
N THR A 410 22.79 -10.12 31.47
CA THR A 410 23.37 -10.18 30.12
C THR A 410 22.83 -9.08 29.21
N ALA A 411 21.55 -8.70 29.36
CA ALA A 411 20.93 -7.60 28.61
C ALA A 411 21.50 -6.24 29.05
N ILE A 412 21.69 -6.04 30.36
CA ILE A 412 22.35 -4.84 30.91
C ILE A 412 23.77 -4.72 30.37
N ASP A 413 24.56 -5.81 30.41
CA ASP A 413 25.93 -5.83 29.88
C ASP A 413 25.96 -5.48 28.38
N ALA A 414 25.07 -6.07 27.57
CA ALA A 414 24.98 -5.78 26.15
C ALA A 414 24.60 -4.32 25.87
N ALA A 415 23.60 -3.77 26.58
CA ALA A 415 23.18 -2.39 26.44
C ALA A 415 24.27 -1.40 26.89
N ALA A 416 24.94 -1.70 28.00
CA ALA A 416 26.05 -0.91 28.53
C ALA A 416 27.23 -0.85 27.55
N LEU A 417 27.62 -1.98 26.97
CA LEU A 417 28.67 -2.05 25.96
C LEU A 417 28.31 -1.28 24.68
N ASN A 418 27.06 -1.41 24.21
CA ASN A 418 26.59 -0.68 23.03
C ASN A 418 26.56 0.84 23.29
N SER A 419 26.15 1.24 24.49
CA SER A 419 26.20 2.64 24.93
C SER A 419 27.63 3.15 25.05
N ALA A 420 28.53 2.35 25.60
CA ALA A 420 29.95 2.70 25.73
C ALA A 420 30.61 2.88 24.35
N LEU A 421 30.25 2.05 23.36
CA LEU A 421 30.69 2.23 21.97
C LEU A 421 30.21 3.57 21.39
N ARG A 422 28.92 3.90 21.55
CA ARG A 422 28.38 5.21 21.10
C ARG A 422 29.06 6.39 21.79
N SER A 423 29.30 6.30 23.10
CA SER A 423 30.05 7.32 23.85
C SER A 423 31.48 7.45 23.35
N ALA A 424 32.17 6.33 23.06
CA ALA A 424 33.52 6.32 22.51
C ALA A 424 33.59 6.91 21.10
N GLU A 425 32.57 6.71 20.28
CA GLU A 425 32.45 7.35 18.97
C GLU A 425 32.27 8.87 19.10
N ALA A 426 31.37 9.31 19.98
CA ALA A 426 31.07 10.72 20.23
C ALA A 426 32.24 11.48 20.88
N GLU A 427 32.97 10.84 21.79
CA GLU A 427 34.12 11.41 22.50
C GLU A 427 35.41 11.38 21.68
N GLY A 428 35.38 10.83 20.45
CA GLY A 428 36.55 10.79 19.58
C GLY A 428 37.62 9.77 20.01
N ALA A 429 37.23 8.68 20.68
CA ALA A 429 38.14 7.62 21.12
C ALA A 429 38.95 7.04 19.94
N ASP A 430 40.15 6.55 20.24
CA ASP A 430 41.01 5.96 19.22
C ASP A 430 40.44 4.64 18.65
N TRP A 431 40.96 4.25 17.48
CA TRP A 431 40.46 3.08 16.75
C TRP A 431 40.66 1.77 17.51
N VAL A 432 41.62 1.70 18.44
CA VAL A 432 41.90 0.51 19.26
C VAL A 432 40.80 0.34 20.30
N ALA A 433 40.47 1.40 21.05
CA ALA A 433 39.36 1.41 21.98
C ALA A 433 38.02 1.12 21.29
N ARG A 434 37.81 1.70 20.09
CA ARG A 434 36.61 1.42 19.28
C ARG A 434 36.56 -0.04 18.82
N ARG A 435 37.65 -0.60 18.30
CA ARG A 435 37.70 -2.00 17.86
C ARG A 435 37.46 -2.98 19.01
N GLU A 436 38.09 -2.75 20.17
CA GLU A 436 37.85 -3.56 21.38
C GLU A 436 36.38 -3.49 21.82
N LEU A 437 35.77 -2.30 21.80
CA LEU A 437 34.34 -2.14 22.11
C LEU A 437 33.45 -2.83 21.08
N VAL A 438 33.75 -2.74 19.77
CA VAL A 438 33.01 -3.44 18.71
C VAL A 438 33.06 -4.96 18.91
N GLU A 439 34.25 -5.52 19.15
CA GLU A 439 34.42 -6.96 19.42
C GLU A 439 33.62 -7.39 20.66
N ARG A 440 33.68 -6.62 21.76
CA ARG A 440 32.93 -6.90 22.99
C ARG A 440 31.42 -6.75 22.83
N VAL A 441 30.96 -5.75 22.08
CA VAL A 441 29.54 -5.57 21.74
C VAL A 441 29.03 -6.79 20.97
N SER A 442 29.79 -7.24 19.96
CA SER A 442 29.44 -8.43 19.18
C SER A 442 29.34 -9.68 20.06
N ALA A 443 30.33 -9.91 20.92
CA ALA A 443 30.32 -11.04 21.86
C ALA A 443 29.16 -10.97 22.87
N ALA A 444 28.86 -9.78 23.40
CA ALA A 444 27.76 -9.58 24.35
C ALA A 444 26.38 -9.76 23.69
N GLN A 445 26.21 -9.29 22.45
CA GLN A 445 25.01 -9.50 21.63
C GLN A 445 24.79 -10.99 21.35
N GLN A 446 25.82 -11.73 20.93
CA GLN A 446 25.74 -13.18 20.74
C GLN A 446 25.38 -13.91 22.05
N ARG A 447 26.01 -13.53 23.16
CA ARG A 447 25.70 -14.10 24.48
C ARG A 447 24.25 -13.83 24.90
N LEU A 448 23.75 -12.61 24.67
CA LEU A 448 22.36 -12.24 24.93
C LEU A 448 21.39 -13.10 24.12
N GLN A 449 21.64 -13.29 22.82
CA GLN A 449 20.80 -14.14 21.96
C GLN A 449 20.75 -15.59 22.45
N ILE A 450 21.90 -16.16 22.84
CA ILE A 450 21.96 -17.51 23.42
C ILE A 450 21.15 -17.56 24.73
N GLN A 451 21.31 -16.58 25.61
CA GLN A 451 20.59 -16.54 26.89
C GLN A 451 19.07 -16.36 26.72
N ILE A 452 18.62 -15.55 25.75
CA ILE A 452 17.20 -15.44 25.39
C ILE A 452 16.66 -16.81 24.95
N GLY A 453 17.39 -17.52 24.08
CA GLY A 453 16.99 -18.84 23.60
C GLY A 453 16.97 -19.91 24.70
N GLN A 454 17.84 -19.80 25.71
CA GLN A 454 17.86 -20.69 26.88
C GLN A 454 16.77 -20.35 27.90
N THR A 455 16.43 -19.07 28.06
CA THR A 455 15.46 -18.59 29.06
C THR A 455 14.03 -18.92 28.61
N TRP A 456 13.62 -18.48 27.43
CA TRP A 456 12.28 -18.74 26.88
C TRP A 456 12.28 -19.97 25.97
N ASN A 457 12.70 -21.10 26.53
CA ASN A 457 12.85 -22.38 25.83
C ASN A 457 11.57 -23.25 25.91
N ASN A 458 11.70 -24.55 25.62
CA ASN A 458 10.60 -25.51 25.71
C ASN A 458 10.35 -26.02 27.15
N ASP A 459 11.23 -25.74 28.11
CA ASP A 459 11.04 -26.11 29.51
C ASP A 459 10.29 -25.01 30.30
N ALA A 460 10.22 -23.79 29.75
CA ALA A 460 9.39 -22.70 30.26
C ALA A 460 7.88 -23.05 30.24
N ASP A 461 7.09 -22.36 31.04
CA ASP A 461 5.64 -22.53 31.11
C ASP A 461 4.95 -21.78 29.96
N TRP A 462 4.27 -22.51 29.08
CA TRP A 462 3.49 -21.94 27.97
C TRP A 462 1.99 -21.93 28.31
N VAL A 463 1.35 -20.77 28.25
CA VAL A 463 -0.08 -20.61 28.63
C VAL A 463 -0.83 -19.79 27.59
N LEU A 464 -2.03 -20.25 27.21
CA LEU A 464 -2.94 -19.49 26.36
C LEU A 464 -3.78 -18.53 27.21
N ALA A 465 -3.78 -17.24 26.85
CA ALA A 465 -4.54 -16.19 27.51
C ALA A 465 -6.03 -16.55 27.68
N GLY A 466 -6.59 -16.26 28.86
CA GLY A 466 -7.99 -16.55 29.17
C GLY A 466 -8.32 -18.04 29.30
N SER A 467 -7.32 -18.93 29.30
CA SER A 467 -7.49 -20.35 29.58
C SER A 467 -6.58 -20.78 30.73
N SER A 468 -7.05 -21.69 31.59
CA SER A 468 -6.22 -22.31 32.64
C SER A 468 -5.39 -23.49 32.10
N ARG A 469 -5.23 -23.59 30.77
CA ARG A 469 -4.60 -24.73 30.11
C ARG A 469 -3.13 -24.42 29.85
N SER A 470 -2.25 -25.14 30.53
CA SER A 470 -0.84 -25.24 30.15
C SER A 470 -0.71 -25.94 28.79
N LEU A 471 0.13 -25.39 27.93
CA LEU A 471 0.43 -25.90 26.60
C LEU A 471 1.75 -26.70 26.65
N ASP A 472 1.85 -27.77 25.85
CA ASP A 472 3.04 -28.61 25.81
C ASP A 472 3.93 -28.24 24.60
N PRO A 473 5.07 -27.55 24.82
CA PRO A 473 5.98 -27.13 23.76
C PRO A 473 6.96 -28.24 23.30
N ARG A 474 6.90 -29.48 23.82
CA ARG A 474 7.87 -30.56 23.48
C ARG A 474 7.99 -30.85 21.99
N ARG A 475 6.94 -30.58 21.22
CA ARG A 475 6.90 -30.75 19.75
C ARG A 475 7.40 -29.52 18.98
N GLY A 476 7.86 -28.49 19.70
CA GLY A 476 8.33 -27.21 19.20
C GLY A 476 7.23 -26.13 19.13
N PRO A 477 7.60 -24.83 19.15
CA PRO A 477 6.65 -23.71 19.14
C PRO A 477 5.69 -23.72 17.94
N SER A 478 6.15 -24.12 16.74
CA SER A 478 5.30 -24.16 15.55
C SER A 478 4.14 -25.17 15.66
N ALA A 479 4.39 -26.32 16.29
CA ALA A 479 3.36 -27.33 16.51
C ALA A 479 2.35 -26.86 17.56
N LEU A 480 2.84 -26.32 18.68
CA LEU A 480 2.01 -25.75 19.75
C LEU A 480 1.11 -24.62 19.23
N LEU A 481 1.67 -23.68 18.45
CA LEU A 481 0.89 -22.58 17.87
C LEU A 481 -0.11 -23.07 16.80
N SER A 482 0.16 -24.21 16.15
CA SER A 482 -0.83 -24.86 15.29
C SER A 482 -2.01 -25.40 16.08
N ASP A 483 -1.79 -25.95 17.27
CA ASP A 483 -2.86 -26.42 18.15
C ASP A 483 -3.68 -25.25 18.72
N VAL A 484 -3.02 -24.13 19.05
CA VAL A 484 -3.69 -22.87 19.41
C VAL A 484 -4.53 -22.35 18.25
N ALA A 485 -3.97 -22.33 17.04
CA ALA A 485 -4.68 -21.88 15.85
C ALA A 485 -5.88 -22.78 15.52
N ASP A 486 -5.77 -24.10 15.67
CA ASP A 486 -6.89 -25.03 15.49
C ASP A 486 -8.05 -24.74 16.46
N ALA A 487 -7.74 -24.36 17.71
CA ALA A 487 -8.75 -24.05 18.71
C ALA A 487 -9.43 -22.70 18.45
N VAL A 488 -8.63 -21.64 18.23
CA VAL A 488 -9.15 -20.27 18.09
C VAL A 488 -9.74 -20.02 16.71
N TYR A 489 -9.11 -20.54 15.65
CA TYR A 489 -9.54 -20.41 14.26
C TYR A 489 -10.24 -21.67 13.74
N SER A 490 -11.03 -22.32 14.60
CA SER A 490 -11.68 -23.62 14.38
C SER A 490 -12.63 -23.67 13.18
N ASN A 491 -13.15 -22.51 12.74
CA ASN A 491 -14.06 -22.40 11.59
C ASN A 491 -13.35 -21.85 10.33
N THR A 492 -12.01 -21.83 10.28
CA THR A 492 -11.28 -21.48 9.05
C THR A 492 -11.55 -22.52 7.97
N PRO A 493 -12.15 -22.16 6.83
CA PRO A 493 -12.30 -23.10 5.72
C PRO A 493 -10.95 -23.39 5.05
N ARG A 494 -10.88 -24.51 4.33
CA ARG A 494 -9.71 -24.78 3.49
C ARG A 494 -9.76 -23.92 2.23
N ILE A 495 -8.74 -23.09 2.03
CA ILE A 495 -8.57 -22.20 0.88
C ILE A 495 -7.32 -22.65 0.11
N ALA A 496 -7.51 -23.49 -0.92
CA ALA A 496 -6.42 -24.04 -1.71
C ALA A 496 -5.94 -23.08 -2.82
N ASN A 497 -5.63 -21.84 -2.44
CA ASN A 497 -5.06 -20.84 -3.36
C ASN A 497 -4.23 -19.81 -2.58
N GLU A 498 -2.91 -19.97 -2.59
CA GLU A 498 -1.98 -19.09 -1.88
C GLU A 498 -1.92 -17.67 -2.45
N MET A 499 -2.32 -17.46 -3.71
CA MET A 499 -2.30 -16.12 -4.31
C MET A 499 -3.34 -15.22 -3.65
N ILE A 500 -4.47 -15.78 -3.21
CA ILE A 500 -5.57 -15.03 -2.59
C ILE A 500 -5.67 -15.18 -1.07
N ALA A 501 -5.14 -16.27 -0.50
CA ALA A 501 -5.07 -16.49 0.95
C ALA A 501 -3.95 -15.67 1.63
N ARG A 502 -3.85 -14.38 1.28
CA ARG A 502 -2.86 -13.42 1.81
C ARG A 502 -3.54 -12.12 2.23
N ARG A 503 -2.94 -11.43 3.20
CA ARG A 503 -3.39 -10.10 3.64
C ARG A 503 -3.18 -9.09 2.53
N GLU A 504 -1.94 -8.99 2.05
CA GLU A 504 -1.60 -8.19 0.89
C GLU A 504 -1.43 -9.07 -0.34
N LEU A 505 -2.19 -8.74 -1.38
CA LEU A 505 -2.09 -9.40 -2.68
C LEU A 505 -0.92 -8.83 -3.46
N THR A 506 -0.24 -9.68 -4.22
CA THR A 506 0.68 -9.22 -5.26
C THR A 506 -0.09 -8.46 -6.34
N SER A 507 0.60 -7.65 -7.15
CA SER A 507 -0.03 -6.95 -8.28
C SER A 507 -0.76 -7.92 -9.23
N GLN A 508 -0.20 -9.10 -9.46
CA GLN A 508 -0.84 -10.18 -10.23
C GLN A 508 -2.08 -10.74 -9.51
N GLY A 509 -2.01 -11.00 -8.20
CA GLY A 509 -3.13 -11.49 -7.42
C GLY A 509 -4.30 -10.48 -7.35
N ALA A 510 -3.99 -9.20 -7.17
CA ALA A 510 -4.99 -8.13 -7.18
C ALA A 510 -5.69 -8.01 -8.55
N LYS A 511 -4.92 -8.10 -9.65
CA LYS A 511 -5.45 -8.12 -11.02
C LYS A 511 -6.34 -9.33 -11.28
N ALA A 512 -5.91 -10.52 -10.86
CA ALA A 512 -6.68 -11.76 -11.01
C ALA A 512 -8.00 -11.72 -10.20
N ARG A 513 -7.96 -11.20 -8.96
CA ARG A 513 -9.16 -10.98 -8.15
C ARG A 513 -10.14 -10.04 -8.84
N ARG A 514 -9.64 -8.94 -9.43
CA ARG A 514 -10.47 -8.00 -10.19
C ARG A 514 -11.15 -8.71 -11.37
N PHE A 515 -10.39 -9.41 -12.21
CA PHE A 515 -10.96 -10.13 -13.36
C PHE A 515 -11.98 -11.19 -12.96
N LEU A 516 -11.75 -11.89 -11.85
CA LEU A 516 -12.73 -12.84 -11.31
C LEU A 516 -14.02 -12.14 -10.87
N ILE A 517 -13.92 -10.98 -10.22
CA ILE A 517 -15.09 -10.19 -9.81
C ILE A 517 -15.84 -9.63 -11.04
N ASP A 518 -15.12 -9.14 -12.05
CA ASP A 518 -15.72 -8.63 -13.28
C ASP A 518 -16.48 -9.77 -14.01
N ALA A 519 -15.86 -10.96 -14.12
CA ALA A 519 -16.49 -12.14 -14.70
C ALA A 519 -17.73 -12.60 -13.90
N LEU A 520 -17.63 -12.62 -12.56
CA LEU A 520 -18.76 -12.91 -11.67
C LEU A 520 -19.95 -12.00 -11.95
N LEU A 521 -19.73 -10.70 -12.14
CA LEU A 521 -20.81 -9.74 -12.38
C LEU A 521 -21.41 -9.86 -13.79
N ALA A 522 -20.58 -10.12 -14.80
CA ALA A 522 -21.01 -10.20 -16.19
C ALA A 522 -21.68 -11.55 -16.55
N HIS A 523 -21.20 -12.65 -15.96
CA HIS A 523 -21.50 -14.01 -16.42
C HIS A 523 -21.86 -14.97 -15.27
N LYS A 524 -22.52 -14.48 -14.21
CA LYS A 524 -22.94 -15.29 -13.05
C LYS A 524 -23.76 -16.54 -13.40
N ASP A 525 -24.47 -16.54 -14.53
CA ASP A 525 -25.36 -17.63 -14.97
C ASP A 525 -24.68 -18.62 -15.93
N SER A 526 -23.36 -18.50 -16.14
CA SER A 526 -22.56 -19.36 -17.01
C SER A 526 -21.58 -20.20 -16.21
N GLU A 527 -21.29 -21.43 -16.66
CA GLU A 527 -20.19 -22.21 -16.06
C GLU A 527 -18.92 -21.36 -16.01
N ALA A 528 -18.13 -21.50 -14.94
CA ALA A 528 -16.86 -20.80 -14.83
C ALA A 528 -16.93 -19.26 -14.85
N PHE A 529 -18.12 -18.66 -14.78
CA PHE A 529 -18.30 -17.24 -15.12
C PHE A 529 -17.79 -16.89 -16.53
N ALA A 530 -17.88 -17.86 -17.46
CA ALA A 530 -17.33 -17.76 -18.82
C ALA A 530 -15.81 -17.47 -18.90
N ILE A 531 -15.05 -17.73 -17.82
CA ILE A 531 -13.59 -17.58 -17.83
C ILE A 531 -12.97 -18.66 -18.72
N GLU A 532 -12.24 -18.23 -19.76
CA GLU A 532 -11.50 -19.10 -20.66
C GLU A 532 -10.05 -19.35 -20.18
N GLY A 533 -9.50 -20.52 -20.49
CA GLY A 533 -8.14 -20.90 -20.12
C GLY A 533 -7.97 -21.28 -18.65
N TYR A 534 -6.71 -21.31 -18.20
CA TYR A 534 -6.30 -21.76 -16.86
C TYR A 534 -5.39 -20.74 -16.17
N GLY A 535 -5.75 -19.46 -16.26
CA GLY A 535 -5.03 -18.35 -15.63
C GLY A 535 -5.24 -18.24 -14.11
N PRO A 536 -4.60 -17.26 -13.46
CA PRO A 536 -4.71 -17.06 -12.01
C PRO A 536 -6.15 -16.78 -11.51
N ASP A 537 -6.95 -16.07 -12.29
CA ASP A 537 -8.38 -15.80 -12.06
C ASP A 537 -9.21 -17.09 -12.11
N ARG A 538 -8.95 -17.97 -13.09
CA ARG A 538 -9.53 -19.31 -13.14
C ARG A 538 -9.16 -20.15 -11.91
N ALA A 539 -7.90 -20.10 -11.48
CA ALA A 539 -7.46 -20.82 -10.27
C ALA A 539 -8.15 -20.30 -9.00
N MET A 540 -8.40 -18.99 -8.90
CA MET A 540 -9.17 -18.40 -7.79
C MET A 540 -10.65 -18.84 -7.84
N TYR A 541 -11.25 -18.88 -9.04
CA TYR A 541 -12.60 -19.40 -9.24
C TYR A 541 -12.73 -20.84 -8.74
N GLU A 542 -11.82 -21.72 -9.15
CA GLU A 542 -11.84 -23.13 -8.76
C GLU A 542 -11.75 -23.30 -7.24
N ALA A 543 -10.89 -22.51 -6.59
CA ALA A 543 -10.65 -22.57 -5.14
C ALA A 543 -11.79 -22.00 -4.28
N ILE A 544 -12.48 -20.94 -4.73
CA ILE A 544 -13.50 -20.24 -3.92
C ILE A 544 -14.92 -20.63 -4.31
N PHE A 545 -15.19 -20.88 -5.59
CA PHE A 545 -16.56 -21.05 -6.10
C PHE A 545 -16.88 -22.49 -6.45
N ARG A 546 -16.05 -23.14 -7.28
CA ARG A 546 -16.36 -24.49 -7.79
C ARG A 546 -16.18 -25.56 -6.72
N SER A 547 -15.01 -25.61 -6.09
CA SER A 547 -14.68 -26.64 -5.08
C SER A 547 -15.54 -26.54 -3.82
N THR A 548 -15.97 -25.33 -3.46
CA THR A 548 -16.84 -25.06 -2.29
C THR A 548 -18.32 -25.30 -2.61
N GLY A 549 -18.66 -25.37 -3.89
CA GLY A 549 -20.03 -25.44 -4.40
C GLY A 549 -20.83 -24.14 -4.21
N ILE A 550 -20.18 -23.00 -3.99
CA ILE A 550 -20.86 -21.69 -3.98
C ILE A 550 -21.41 -21.38 -5.37
N HIS A 551 -20.70 -21.74 -6.44
CA HIS A 551 -21.21 -21.64 -7.81
C HIS A 551 -21.40 -23.03 -8.39
N ARG A 552 -22.66 -23.40 -8.67
CA ARG A 552 -23.00 -24.74 -9.18
C ARG A 552 -24.25 -24.71 -10.05
N LEU A 553 -24.39 -25.77 -10.85
CA LEU A 553 -25.58 -26.04 -11.64
C LEU A 553 -26.76 -26.38 -10.71
N THR A 554 -27.89 -25.69 -10.88
CA THR A 554 -29.15 -25.99 -10.19
C THR A 554 -29.97 -27.03 -10.95
N GLU A 555 -30.99 -27.60 -10.29
CA GLU A 555 -31.84 -28.65 -10.87
C GLU A 555 -32.56 -28.22 -12.16
N ASP A 556 -32.78 -26.90 -12.33
CA ASP A 556 -33.34 -26.27 -13.52
C ASP A 556 -32.34 -26.14 -14.69
N GLY A 557 -31.09 -26.61 -14.52
CA GLY A 557 -30.05 -26.55 -15.54
C GLY A 557 -29.37 -25.17 -15.70
N SER A 558 -29.63 -24.22 -14.79
CA SER A 558 -28.95 -22.92 -14.76
C SER A 558 -27.79 -22.91 -13.78
N TRP A 559 -26.76 -22.09 -14.03
CA TRP A 559 -25.67 -21.89 -13.06
C TRP A 559 -26.05 -20.75 -12.11
N LYS A 560 -25.90 -20.95 -10.79
CA LYS A 560 -26.26 -19.93 -9.79
C LYS A 560 -25.31 -19.90 -8.60
N ILE A 561 -25.16 -18.72 -8.00
CA ILE A 561 -24.49 -18.54 -6.72
C ILE A 561 -25.45 -18.97 -5.60
N GLN A 562 -25.01 -19.87 -4.73
CA GLN A 562 -25.79 -20.43 -3.65
C GLN A 562 -24.94 -20.60 -2.39
N ALA A 563 -25.61 -20.94 -1.27
CA ALA A 563 -24.89 -21.35 -0.07
C ALA A 563 -23.94 -22.53 -0.37
N PRO A 564 -22.72 -22.53 0.22
CA PRO A 564 -21.69 -23.52 -0.06
C PRO A 564 -22.19 -24.95 0.21
N ALA A 565 -21.86 -25.87 -0.69
CA ALA A 565 -22.11 -27.30 -0.49
C ALA A 565 -21.14 -27.87 0.55
N ASP A 566 -19.88 -27.40 0.53
CA ASP A 566 -18.86 -27.79 1.49
C ASP A 566 -19.24 -27.35 2.92
N ARG A 567 -19.35 -28.32 3.82
CA ARG A 567 -19.66 -28.12 5.24
C ARG A 567 -18.68 -27.18 5.94
N ARG A 568 -17.41 -27.13 5.53
CA ARG A 568 -16.37 -26.29 6.13
C ARG A 568 -16.57 -24.80 5.82
N TRP A 569 -17.17 -24.48 4.68
CA TRP A 569 -17.46 -23.11 4.26
C TRP A 569 -18.80 -22.58 4.78
N LYS A 570 -19.71 -23.46 5.22
CA LYS A 570 -21.03 -23.08 5.73
C LYS A 570 -20.97 -22.10 6.92
N PRO A 571 -20.16 -22.31 7.97
CA PRO A 571 -20.12 -21.38 9.11
C PRO A 571 -19.74 -19.96 8.70
N LEU A 572 -18.73 -19.81 7.83
CA LEU A 572 -18.29 -18.51 7.30
C LEU A 572 -19.40 -17.83 6.50
N TRP A 573 -20.02 -18.56 5.56
CA TRP A 573 -21.10 -18.04 4.72
C TRP A 573 -22.33 -17.67 5.54
N THR A 574 -22.70 -18.48 6.54
CA THR A 574 -23.80 -18.20 7.45
C THR A 574 -23.51 -16.95 8.28
N ALA A 575 -22.32 -16.79 8.85
CA ALA A 575 -21.97 -15.59 9.63
C ALA A 575 -22.07 -14.31 8.79
N MET A 576 -21.56 -14.33 7.55
CA MET A 576 -21.70 -13.21 6.61
C MET A 576 -23.18 -12.89 6.33
N ASN A 577 -24.00 -13.91 6.05
CA ASN A 577 -25.42 -13.71 5.76
C ASN A 577 -26.23 -13.29 6.99
N SER A 578 -25.88 -13.75 8.19
CA SER A 578 -26.49 -13.27 9.42
C SER A 578 -26.18 -11.80 9.68
N ALA A 579 -24.98 -11.33 9.32
CA ALA A 579 -24.67 -9.90 9.35
C ALA A 579 -25.55 -9.12 8.35
N PHE A 580 -25.76 -9.66 7.14
CA PHE A 580 -26.71 -9.08 6.19
C PHE A 580 -28.14 -9.06 6.73
N ASP A 581 -28.57 -10.13 7.39
CA ASP A 581 -29.90 -10.26 8.00
C ASP A 581 -30.13 -9.30 9.17
N SER A 582 -29.07 -8.90 9.87
CA SER A 582 -29.15 -7.92 10.97
C SER A 582 -29.32 -6.48 10.51
N ALA A 583 -29.01 -6.17 9.25
CA ALA A 583 -29.00 -4.80 8.71
C ALA A 583 -30.40 -4.29 8.33
N VAL A 584 -31.42 -4.51 9.17
CA VAL A 584 -32.81 -4.13 8.91
C VAL A 584 -33.09 -2.69 9.36
N ASP A 585 -32.85 -2.41 10.64
CA ASP A 585 -33.20 -1.12 11.25
C ASP A 585 -32.16 -0.03 10.95
N SER A 586 -30.90 -0.43 10.74
CA SER A 586 -29.79 0.47 10.46
C SER A 586 -28.88 -0.11 9.39
N ARG A 587 -28.25 0.78 8.61
CA ARG A 587 -27.24 0.39 7.64
C ARG A 587 -26.00 -0.16 8.34
N LEU A 588 -25.45 -1.25 7.83
CA LEU A 588 -24.23 -1.88 8.34
C LEU A 588 -23.07 -1.63 7.37
N CYS A 589 -21.90 -1.21 7.87
CA CYS A 589 -20.72 -0.98 7.04
C CYS A 589 -20.14 -2.31 6.54
N LEU A 590 -19.77 -2.39 5.26
CA LEU A 590 -19.14 -3.61 4.71
C LEU A 590 -17.76 -3.89 5.32
N LYS A 591 -17.06 -2.87 5.82
CA LYS A 591 -15.80 -3.04 6.56
C LYS A 591 -16.00 -3.82 7.86
N ASP A 592 -17.11 -3.59 8.56
CA ASP A 592 -17.40 -4.26 9.83
C ASP A 592 -17.71 -5.74 9.59
N ILE A 593 -18.44 -6.04 8.51
CA ILE A 593 -18.69 -7.42 8.06
C ILE A 593 -17.39 -8.08 7.62
N GLY A 594 -16.54 -7.36 6.89
CA GLY A 594 -15.20 -7.85 6.55
C GLY A 594 -14.37 -8.18 7.80
N SER A 595 -14.38 -7.29 8.79
CA SER A 595 -13.66 -7.47 10.06
C SER A 595 -14.16 -8.67 10.85
N LEU A 596 -15.46 -8.96 10.81
CA LEU A 596 -16.05 -10.18 11.37
C LEU A 596 -15.46 -11.45 10.72
N LEU A 597 -15.24 -11.45 9.39
CA LEU A 597 -14.66 -12.59 8.68
C LEU A 597 -13.15 -12.73 8.92
N LEU A 598 -12.44 -11.61 9.09
CA LEU A 598 -11.00 -11.59 9.42
C LEU A 598 -10.71 -12.03 10.87
N SER A 599 -11.70 -11.97 11.75
CA SER A 599 -11.55 -12.30 13.17
C SER A 599 -11.79 -13.79 13.44
N PRO A 600 -11.28 -14.34 14.57
CA PRO A 600 -11.70 -15.65 15.06
C PRO A 600 -13.24 -15.76 15.17
N PRO A 601 -13.85 -16.92 14.87
CA PRO A 601 -13.21 -18.21 14.62
C PRO A 601 -12.81 -18.47 13.16
N PHE A 602 -12.91 -17.49 12.27
CA PHE A 602 -12.72 -17.67 10.82
C PHE A 602 -11.31 -17.28 10.36
N GLY A 603 -10.85 -16.07 10.70
CA GLY A 603 -9.53 -15.61 10.34
C GLY A 603 -9.23 -15.63 8.84
N VAL A 604 -10.20 -15.41 7.93
CA VAL A 604 -9.84 -15.38 6.50
C VAL A 604 -8.94 -14.17 6.21
N LYS A 605 -8.35 -14.09 5.01
CA LYS A 605 -7.44 -12.99 4.65
C LYS A 605 -8.13 -11.97 3.75
N ASP A 606 -7.67 -10.73 3.79
CA ASP A 606 -8.22 -9.59 3.02
C ASP A 606 -8.30 -9.83 1.52
N GLY A 607 -7.44 -10.69 0.96
CA GLY A 607 -7.55 -11.11 -0.42
C GLY A 607 -8.92 -11.70 -0.78
N ILE A 608 -9.54 -12.44 0.15
CA ILE A 608 -10.76 -13.22 -0.05
C ILE A 608 -12.02 -12.41 0.27
N VAL A 609 -11.94 -11.52 1.27
CA VAL A 609 -13.11 -10.80 1.82
C VAL A 609 -13.91 -10.08 0.73
N PRO A 610 -13.31 -9.28 -0.17
CA PRO A 610 -14.07 -8.62 -1.24
C PRO A 610 -14.82 -9.59 -2.16
N ILE A 611 -14.24 -10.75 -2.49
CA ILE A 611 -14.90 -11.75 -3.34
C ILE A 611 -16.14 -12.28 -2.65
N LEU A 612 -16.04 -12.61 -1.35
CA LEU A 612 -17.17 -13.15 -0.60
C LEU A 612 -18.28 -12.12 -0.41
N LEU A 613 -17.91 -10.87 -0.11
CA LEU A 613 -18.88 -9.79 0.00
C LEU A 613 -19.62 -9.58 -1.32
N VAL A 614 -18.91 -9.47 -2.45
CA VAL A 614 -19.55 -9.32 -3.77
C VAL A 614 -20.38 -10.55 -4.12
N ALA A 615 -19.88 -11.76 -3.91
CA ALA A 615 -20.65 -12.99 -4.16
C ALA A 615 -21.93 -13.06 -3.32
N GLY A 616 -21.86 -12.68 -2.04
CA GLY A 616 -23.03 -12.61 -1.16
C GLY A 616 -24.05 -11.55 -1.61
N LEU A 617 -23.57 -10.37 -2.01
CA LEU A 617 -24.41 -9.29 -2.54
C LEU A 617 -25.08 -9.67 -3.86
N VAL A 618 -24.36 -10.35 -4.77
CA VAL A 618 -24.92 -10.84 -6.03
C VAL A 618 -25.92 -11.96 -5.79
N ALA A 619 -25.66 -12.87 -4.84
CA ALA A 619 -26.57 -13.95 -4.48
C ALA A 619 -27.87 -13.44 -3.83
N ARG A 620 -27.84 -12.27 -3.19
CA ARG A 620 -28.97 -11.65 -2.48
C ARG A 620 -29.27 -10.24 -2.99
N SER A 621 -29.06 -10.00 -4.29
CA SER A 621 -29.25 -8.68 -4.90
C SER A 621 -30.67 -8.14 -4.73
N ASP A 622 -31.63 -9.04 -4.57
CA ASP A 622 -33.04 -8.67 -4.48
C ASP A 622 -33.44 -8.23 -3.08
N GLU A 623 -32.64 -8.61 -2.06
CA GLU A 623 -32.90 -8.39 -0.62
C GLU A 623 -32.02 -7.30 -0.03
N ILE A 624 -30.79 -7.19 -0.50
CA ILE A 624 -29.76 -6.33 0.10
C ILE A 624 -29.54 -5.10 -0.79
N ALA A 625 -29.93 -3.93 -0.29
CA ALA A 625 -29.62 -2.65 -0.89
C ALA A 625 -28.21 -2.20 -0.48
N VAL A 626 -27.42 -1.73 -1.45
CA VAL A 626 -26.05 -1.25 -1.24
C VAL A 626 -26.03 0.27 -1.35
N TYR A 627 -25.26 0.93 -0.47
CA TYR A 627 -25.09 2.38 -0.43
C TYR A 627 -23.61 2.74 -0.44
N GLU A 628 -23.23 3.70 -1.29
CA GLU A 628 -21.89 4.30 -1.37
C GLU A 628 -21.96 5.74 -0.87
N HIS A 629 -21.19 6.09 0.17
CA HIS A 629 -21.24 7.42 0.81
C HIS A 629 -22.66 7.89 1.17
N GLY A 630 -23.51 6.96 1.59
CA GLY A 630 -24.91 7.21 1.96
C GLY A 630 -25.89 7.24 0.79
N SER A 631 -25.43 7.25 -0.47
CA SER A 631 -26.28 7.22 -1.67
C SER A 631 -26.52 5.79 -2.14
N LEU A 632 -27.74 5.48 -2.59
CA LEU A 632 -28.08 4.14 -3.10
C LEU A 632 -27.29 3.81 -4.37
N VAL A 633 -26.71 2.62 -4.40
CA VAL A 633 -26.12 2.00 -5.59
C VAL A 633 -27.19 1.18 -6.30
N LEU A 634 -27.54 1.57 -7.53
CA LEU A 634 -28.61 0.92 -8.32
C LEU A 634 -28.19 -0.45 -8.87
N SER A 635 -26.91 -0.60 -9.20
CA SER A 635 -26.31 -1.84 -9.70
C SER A 635 -24.84 -1.91 -9.31
N ILE A 636 -24.36 -3.09 -8.94
CA ILE A 636 -22.93 -3.33 -8.70
C ILE A 636 -22.28 -3.63 -10.06
N ASP A 637 -21.76 -2.60 -10.70
CA ASP A 637 -20.93 -2.74 -11.91
C ASP A 637 -19.45 -2.95 -11.56
N ASP A 638 -18.61 -3.10 -12.58
CA ASP A 638 -17.16 -3.27 -12.45
C ASP A 638 -16.51 -2.11 -11.68
N ALA A 639 -16.93 -0.88 -11.94
CA ALA A 639 -16.41 0.32 -11.28
C ALA A 639 -16.79 0.37 -9.79
N VAL A 640 -18.03 0.05 -9.44
CA VAL A 640 -18.50 -0.05 -8.05
C VAL A 640 -17.77 -1.18 -7.33
N ALA A 641 -17.64 -2.35 -7.95
CA ALA A 641 -16.99 -3.51 -7.35
C ALA A 641 -15.49 -3.26 -7.11
N GLU A 642 -14.80 -2.55 -8.01
CA GLU A 642 -13.42 -2.12 -7.80
C GLU A 642 -13.30 -1.18 -6.59
N ARG A 643 -14.20 -0.18 -6.46
CA ARG A 643 -14.21 0.74 -5.32
C ARG A 643 -14.53 0.01 -4.01
N LEU A 644 -15.48 -0.92 -4.02
CA LEU A 644 -15.84 -1.76 -2.88
C LEU A 644 -14.68 -2.63 -2.43
N ALA A 645 -13.96 -3.25 -3.38
CA ALA A 645 -12.83 -4.12 -3.06
C ALA A 645 -11.62 -3.35 -2.50
N LYS A 646 -11.45 -2.08 -2.88
CA LYS A 646 -10.39 -1.20 -2.36
C LYS A 646 -10.77 -0.57 -1.02
N ASN A 647 -11.99 -0.07 -0.90
CA ASN A 647 -12.45 0.74 0.25
C ASN A 647 -13.84 0.28 0.72
N PRO A 648 -13.99 -0.91 1.31
CA PRO A 648 -15.28 -1.40 1.79
C PRO A 648 -15.89 -0.50 2.87
N GLY A 649 -15.07 0.33 3.55
CA GLY A 649 -15.54 1.31 4.55
C GLY A 649 -16.47 2.40 3.98
N ASN A 650 -16.41 2.69 2.69
CA ASN A 650 -17.29 3.67 2.04
C ASN A 650 -18.66 3.09 1.70
N PHE A 651 -18.82 1.78 1.86
CA PHE A 651 -20.02 1.04 1.50
C PHE A 651 -20.77 0.57 2.74
N SER A 652 -22.07 0.68 2.69
CA SER A 652 -22.97 0.13 3.69
C SER A 652 -24.12 -0.60 3.04
N ILE A 653 -24.72 -1.54 3.77
CA ILE A 653 -25.83 -2.35 3.29
C ILE A 653 -27.05 -2.19 4.18
N LYS A 654 -28.22 -2.40 3.60
CA LYS A 654 -29.48 -2.53 4.32
C LYS A 654 -30.28 -3.69 3.76
N ASN A 655 -30.81 -4.53 4.63
CA ASN A 655 -31.73 -5.60 4.26
C ASN A 655 -33.15 -5.03 4.17
N THR A 656 -33.70 -5.10 2.97
CA THR A 656 -35.00 -4.51 2.62
C THR A 656 -36.17 -5.45 2.87
N GLN A 657 -35.91 -6.70 3.31
CA GLN A 657 -36.93 -7.72 3.61
C GLN A 657 -37.94 -7.93 2.46
N THR A 658 -37.46 -7.88 1.23
CA THR A 658 -38.26 -7.90 0.00
C THR A 658 -38.60 -9.31 -0.48
N SER A 659 -37.87 -10.33 -0.05
CA SER A 659 -38.15 -11.75 -0.36
C SER A 659 -39.07 -12.44 0.63
N THR A 660 -39.41 -11.78 1.75
CA THR A 660 -40.22 -12.39 2.82
C THR A 660 -41.44 -11.53 3.16
N GLY A 661 -42.55 -12.21 3.42
CA GLY A 661 -43.77 -11.56 3.91
C GLY A 661 -44.54 -10.76 2.85
N ARG A 662 -44.78 -9.47 3.13
CA ARG A 662 -45.77 -8.63 2.44
C ARG A 662 -45.22 -7.82 1.25
N ARG A 663 -43.93 -7.49 1.30
CA ARG A 663 -43.23 -6.62 0.33
C ARG A 663 -43.09 -7.22 -1.08
N PRO A 664 -42.96 -8.54 -1.31
CA PRO A 664 -42.92 -9.10 -2.66
C PRO A 664 -44.22 -8.82 -3.46
N ILE A 665 -45.39 -8.94 -2.82
CA ILE A 665 -46.69 -8.70 -3.46
C ILE A 665 -46.84 -7.23 -3.90
N VAL A 666 -46.27 -6.30 -3.12
CA VAL A 666 -46.25 -4.88 -3.47
C VAL A 666 -45.38 -4.65 -4.70
N ILE A 667 -44.21 -5.29 -4.77
CA ILE A 667 -43.29 -5.19 -5.92
C ILE A 667 -43.97 -5.75 -7.18
N GLU A 668 -44.54 -6.95 -7.13
CA GLU A 668 -45.25 -7.56 -8.26
C GLU A 668 -46.38 -6.66 -8.77
N CYS A 669 -47.22 -6.14 -7.87
CA CYS A 669 -48.34 -5.28 -8.25
C CYS A 669 -47.87 -3.95 -8.88
N LEU A 670 -46.78 -3.37 -8.37
CA LEU A 670 -46.19 -2.16 -8.96
C LEU A 670 -45.63 -2.41 -10.35
N VAL A 671 -44.97 -3.54 -10.57
CA VAL A 671 -44.42 -3.93 -11.87
C VAL A 671 -45.53 -4.05 -12.90
N ASP A 672 -46.60 -4.77 -12.54
CA ASP A 672 -47.77 -4.97 -13.40
C ASP A 672 -48.46 -3.64 -13.76
N ARG A 673 -48.65 -2.75 -12.77
CA ARG A 673 -49.39 -1.49 -12.96
C ARG A 673 -48.59 -0.38 -13.65
N LEU A 674 -47.29 -0.30 -13.36
CA LEU A 674 -46.39 0.69 -13.98
C LEU A 674 -45.83 0.20 -15.32
N GLY A 675 -46.08 -1.07 -15.70
CA GLY A 675 -45.59 -1.64 -16.95
C GLY A 675 -44.07 -1.73 -17.00
N ILE A 676 -43.42 -1.97 -15.85
CA ILE A 676 -41.96 -2.02 -15.75
C ILE A 676 -41.47 -3.30 -16.42
N THR A 677 -40.98 -3.19 -17.65
CA THR A 677 -40.40 -4.31 -18.40
C THR A 677 -38.97 -4.57 -17.93
N GLY A 678 -38.81 -5.52 -17.01
CA GLY A 678 -37.49 -6.05 -16.64
C GLY A 678 -36.92 -6.95 -17.75
N HIS A 679 -35.59 -6.94 -17.90
CA HIS A 679 -34.90 -7.99 -18.66
C HIS A 679 -35.08 -9.35 -17.95
N HIS A 680 -35.11 -10.44 -18.72
CA HIS A 680 -35.36 -11.83 -18.31
C HIS A 680 -35.15 -12.15 -16.81
N GLY A 681 -36.23 -12.21 -16.03
CA GLY A 681 -36.21 -12.60 -14.62
C GLY A 681 -37.45 -12.12 -13.83
N PRO A 682 -37.67 -12.61 -12.60
CA PRO A 682 -38.71 -12.09 -11.71
C PRO A 682 -38.39 -10.63 -11.32
N PRO A 683 -39.40 -9.77 -11.14
CA PRO A 683 -39.18 -8.37 -10.81
C PRO A 683 -38.62 -8.20 -9.39
N THR A 684 -37.59 -7.36 -9.26
CA THR A 684 -36.89 -7.11 -8.00
C THR A 684 -37.24 -5.74 -7.44
N PHE A 685 -37.05 -5.54 -6.14
CA PHE A 685 -37.23 -4.23 -5.50
C PHE A 685 -36.38 -3.13 -6.15
N LEU A 686 -35.11 -3.42 -6.43
CA LEU A 686 -34.21 -2.50 -7.11
C LEU A 686 -34.69 -2.16 -8.52
N ASN A 687 -35.27 -3.10 -9.27
CA ASN A 687 -35.84 -2.82 -10.59
C ASN A 687 -36.97 -1.79 -10.48
N VAL A 688 -37.86 -1.95 -9.50
CA VAL A 688 -38.99 -1.03 -9.28
C VAL A 688 -38.50 0.36 -8.86
N VAL A 689 -37.62 0.42 -7.86
CA VAL A 689 -37.03 1.69 -7.40
C VAL A 689 -36.28 2.38 -8.52
N THR A 690 -35.45 1.66 -9.27
CA THR A 690 -34.66 2.24 -10.39
C THR A 690 -35.58 2.79 -11.47
N ALA A 691 -36.64 2.05 -11.83
CA ALA A 691 -37.63 2.52 -12.80
C ALA A 691 -38.32 3.80 -12.30
N LEU A 692 -38.76 3.84 -11.05
CA LEU A 692 -39.41 5.00 -10.44
C LEU A 692 -38.50 6.24 -10.38
N TYR A 693 -37.26 6.10 -9.90
CA TYR A 693 -36.30 7.20 -9.87
C TYR A 693 -35.93 7.68 -11.28
N ARG A 694 -35.86 6.76 -12.26
CA ARG A 694 -35.62 7.12 -13.67
C ARG A 694 -36.78 7.92 -14.24
N GLU A 695 -38.03 7.49 -14.01
CA GLU A 695 -39.23 8.22 -14.43
C GLU A 695 -39.20 9.67 -13.91
N LEU A 696 -38.93 9.89 -12.62
CA LEU A 696 -38.85 11.23 -12.06
C LEU A 696 -37.66 12.05 -12.59
N ARG A 697 -36.51 11.42 -12.84
CA ARG A 697 -35.31 12.11 -13.33
C ARG A 697 -35.46 12.61 -14.77
N VAL A 698 -36.25 11.93 -15.59
CA VAL A 698 -36.51 12.31 -17.00
C VAL A 698 -37.50 13.47 -17.10
N LEU A 699 -38.28 13.76 -16.05
CA LEU A 699 -39.22 14.87 -16.03
C LEU A 699 -38.52 16.22 -16.31
N PRO A 700 -39.15 17.13 -17.10
CA PRO A 700 -38.64 18.48 -17.29
C PRO A 700 -38.49 19.24 -15.96
N PRO A 701 -37.54 20.19 -15.86
CA PRO A 701 -37.35 20.98 -14.63
C PRO A 701 -38.60 21.69 -14.11
N TYR A 702 -39.52 22.08 -15.00
CA TYR A 702 -40.83 22.61 -14.65
C TYR A 702 -41.66 21.60 -13.83
N SER A 703 -41.84 20.37 -14.34
CA SER A 703 -42.57 19.30 -13.64
C SER A 703 -41.96 18.96 -12.27
N GLN A 704 -40.64 19.13 -12.12
CA GLN A 704 -39.94 18.91 -10.85
C GLN A 704 -40.16 20.03 -9.81
N LYS A 705 -40.74 21.18 -10.19
CA LYS A 705 -40.86 22.35 -9.32
C LYS A 705 -42.29 22.87 -9.16
N THR A 706 -43.13 22.73 -10.18
CA THR A 706 -44.47 23.32 -10.20
C THR A 706 -45.37 22.73 -9.10
N GLY A 707 -46.12 23.58 -8.40
CA GLY A 707 -47.21 23.15 -7.53
C GLY A 707 -48.60 23.39 -8.13
N MET A 708 -48.67 24.05 -9.29
CA MET A 708 -49.93 24.40 -9.94
C MET A 708 -50.46 23.26 -10.79
N GLY A 709 -51.76 22.99 -10.70
CA GLY A 709 -52.42 21.95 -11.51
C GLY A 709 -52.08 20.51 -11.11
N LEU A 710 -51.36 20.31 -10.00
CA LEU A 710 -51.05 18.99 -9.42
C LEU A 710 -51.84 18.77 -8.13
N SER A 711 -52.25 17.53 -7.90
CA SER A 711 -52.85 17.12 -6.63
C SER A 711 -51.83 17.20 -5.47
N ALA A 712 -52.32 17.44 -4.26
CA ALA A 712 -51.49 17.48 -3.05
C ALA A 712 -50.71 16.17 -2.84
N GLN A 713 -51.27 15.04 -3.27
CA GLN A 713 -50.61 13.74 -3.22
C GLN A 713 -49.44 13.67 -4.20
N SER A 714 -49.60 14.11 -5.44
CA SER A 714 -48.51 14.09 -6.44
C SER A 714 -47.36 15.03 -6.10
N ILE A 715 -47.65 16.20 -5.50
CA ILE A 715 -46.63 17.08 -4.94
C ILE A 715 -45.86 16.36 -3.83
N ALA A 716 -46.57 15.74 -2.88
CA ALA A 716 -45.94 15.00 -1.79
C ALA A 716 -45.12 13.79 -2.28
N VAL A 717 -45.58 13.06 -3.30
CA VAL A 717 -44.83 11.96 -3.95
C VAL A 717 -43.54 12.49 -4.54
N ARG A 718 -43.60 13.56 -5.36
CA ARG A 718 -42.42 14.19 -5.95
C ARG A 718 -41.41 14.64 -4.89
N ASP A 719 -41.89 15.33 -3.86
CA ASP A 719 -41.04 15.84 -2.78
C ASP A 719 -40.42 14.68 -1.99
N ALA A 720 -41.14 13.58 -1.79
CA ALA A 720 -40.60 12.37 -1.17
C ALA A 720 -39.45 11.77 -1.99
N PHE A 721 -39.56 11.69 -3.32
CA PHE A 721 -38.45 11.22 -4.17
C PHE A 721 -37.24 12.17 -4.15
N HIS A 722 -37.44 13.49 -4.04
CA HIS A 722 -36.34 14.46 -3.95
C HIS A 722 -35.54 14.35 -2.65
N HIS A 723 -36.19 14.00 -1.53
CA HIS A 723 -35.57 13.99 -0.20
C HIS A 723 -35.26 12.58 0.33
N ALA A 724 -35.75 11.53 -0.33
CA ALA A 724 -35.57 10.16 0.14
C ALA A 724 -34.10 9.72 0.06
N ALA A 725 -33.50 9.50 1.23
CA ALA A 725 -32.20 8.87 1.38
C ALA A 725 -32.26 7.34 1.32
N GLU A 726 -33.44 6.75 1.56
CA GLU A 726 -33.67 5.30 1.66
C GLU A 726 -34.87 4.88 0.81
N PRO A 727 -34.65 4.15 -0.29
CA PRO A 727 -35.73 3.77 -1.20
C PRO A 727 -36.71 2.77 -0.62
N ASP A 728 -36.30 1.94 0.35
CA ASP A 728 -37.19 0.96 0.99
C ASP A 728 -38.16 1.67 1.94
N VAL A 729 -37.65 2.63 2.71
CA VAL A 729 -38.48 3.54 3.52
C VAL A 729 -39.41 4.34 2.61
N LEU A 730 -38.89 4.88 1.50
CA LEU A 730 -39.71 5.59 0.52
C LEU A 730 -40.86 4.71 0.00
N LEU A 731 -40.56 3.51 -0.51
CA LEU A 731 -41.55 2.67 -1.18
C LEU A 731 -42.55 2.01 -0.23
N PHE A 732 -42.08 1.54 0.93
CA PHE A 732 -42.90 0.74 1.84
C PHE A 732 -43.46 1.52 3.02
N GLU A 733 -42.99 2.74 3.29
CA GLU A 733 -43.44 3.54 4.43
C GLU A 733 -43.93 4.92 4.01
N THR A 734 -43.06 5.75 3.42
CA THR A 734 -43.36 7.14 3.08
C THR A 734 -44.46 7.28 2.02
N LEU A 735 -44.35 6.56 0.89
CA LEU A 735 -45.36 6.63 -0.17
C LEU A 735 -46.73 6.10 0.29
N PRO A 736 -46.85 4.93 0.97
CA PRO A 736 -48.11 4.49 1.54
C PRO A 736 -48.72 5.53 2.49
N MET A 737 -47.91 6.18 3.34
CA MET A 737 -48.38 7.22 4.27
C MET A 737 -48.92 8.46 3.55
N ILE A 738 -48.29 8.90 2.45
CA ILE A 738 -48.78 10.02 1.62
C ILE A 738 -50.20 9.74 1.11
N PHE A 739 -50.47 8.48 0.79
CA PHE A 739 -51.78 8.02 0.33
C PHE A 739 -52.76 7.68 1.47
N GLY A 740 -52.39 7.93 2.72
CA GLY A 740 -53.23 7.65 3.90
C GLY A 740 -53.31 6.17 4.27
N MET A 741 -52.37 5.36 3.81
CA MET A 741 -52.28 3.92 4.09
C MET A 741 -51.26 3.63 5.18
N LYS A 742 -51.39 2.46 5.83
CA LYS A 742 -50.39 1.99 6.80
C LYS A 742 -49.13 1.50 6.06
N PRO A 743 -47.93 1.69 6.62
CA PRO A 743 -46.70 1.12 6.07
C PRO A 743 -46.77 -0.38 5.84
N PHE A 744 -46.16 -0.85 4.77
CA PHE A 744 -46.03 -2.27 4.43
C PHE A 744 -44.86 -2.89 5.21
N ALA A 745 -45.11 -3.26 6.45
CA ALA A 745 -44.16 -4.00 7.28
C ALA A 745 -43.89 -5.43 6.74
N GLY A 746 -42.71 -5.99 7.03
CA GLY A 746 -42.33 -7.34 6.61
C GLY A 746 -43.23 -8.48 7.16
N GLY A 747 -43.94 -8.28 8.28
CA GLY A 747 -44.79 -9.31 8.91
C GLY A 747 -46.31 -9.03 8.93
N GLY A 748 -47.13 -10.10 8.85
CA GLY A 748 -48.58 -10.09 9.12
C GLY A 748 -49.51 -10.39 7.92
N ARG A 749 -50.82 -10.45 8.15
CA ARG A 749 -51.86 -10.74 7.11
C ARG A 749 -52.16 -9.51 6.23
N LEU A 750 -51.90 -9.57 4.93
CA LEU A 750 -52.06 -8.44 3.98
C LEU A 750 -53.47 -8.47 3.36
N ASN A 751 -54.07 -7.30 3.13
CA ASN A 751 -55.25 -7.17 2.27
C ASN A 751 -54.80 -6.78 0.85
N ARG A 752 -55.01 -7.66 -0.13
CA ARG A 752 -54.59 -7.45 -1.52
C ARG A 752 -55.16 -6.16 -2.12
N GLY A 753 -56.37 -5.76 -1.68
CA GLY A 753 -57.00 -4.51 -2.12
C GLY A 753 -56.23 -3.25 -1.72
N ASP A 754 -55.52 -3.26 -0.58
CA ASP A 754 -54.72 -2.10 -0.16
C ASP A 754 -53.47 -1.93 -1.03
N VAL A 755 -52.87 -3.04 -1.50
CA VAL A 755 -51.71 -3.03 -2.40
C VAL A 755 -52.08 -2.55 -3.79
N GLU A 756 -53.20 -3.05 -4.34
CA GLU A 756 -53.70 -2.61 -5.65
C GLU A 756 -54.05 -1.13 -5.62
N ARG A 757 -54.71 -0.66 -4.54
CA ARG A 757 -55.01 0.76 -4.35
C ARG A 757 -53.74 1.61 -4.28
N PHE A 758 -52.71 1.14 -3.59
CA PHE A 758 -51.40 1.81 -3.53
C PHE A 758 -50.76 1.94 -4.92
N ALA A 759 -50.69 0.84 -5.67
CA ALA A 759 -50.10 0.84 -7.00
C ALA A 759 -50.88 1.74 -7.98
N ASP A 760 -52.21 1.74 -7.91
CA ASP A 760 -53.06 2.60 -8.73
C ASP A 760 -52.86 4.09 -8.40
N GLN A 761 -52.83 4.46 -7.12
CA GLN A 761 -52.62 5.84 -6.70
C GLN A 761 -51.22 6.36 -7.06
N LEU A 762 -50.18 5.53 -6.89
CA LEU A 762 -48.83 5.89 -7.32
C LEU A 762 -48.75 6.09 -8.84
N THR A 763 -49.40 5.22 -9.62
CA THR A 763 -49.46 5.34 -11.08
C THR A 763 -50.16 6.62 -11.52
N VAL A 764 -51.27 6.99 -10.86
CA VAL A 764 -51.98 8.25 -11.11
C VAL A 764 -51.06 9.43 -10.82
N SER A 765 -50.35 9.44 -9.70
CA SER A 765 -49.44 10.53 -9.35
C SER A 765 -48.28 10.69 -10.32
N ILE A 766 -47.66 9.60 -10.75
CA ILE A 766 -46.57 9.64 -11.74
C ILE A 766 -47.06 10.16 -13.09
N ARG A 767 -48.24 9.73 -13.55
CA ARG A 767 -48.86 10.26 -14.78
C ARG A 767 -49.15 11.75 -14.66
N GLU A 768 -49.70 12.20 -13.53
CA GLU A 768 -49.98 13.60 -13.29
C GLU A 768 -48.70 14.48 -13.38
N LEU A 769 -47.59 14.00 -12.80
CA LEU A 769 -46.29 14.69 -12.90
C LEU A 769 -45.73 14.73 -14.33
N ARG A 770 -45.94 13.66 -15.11
CA ARG A 770 -45.52 13.57 -16.51
C ARG A 770 -46.32 14.51 -17.41
N ASP A 771 -47.63 14.58 -17.18
CA ASP A 771 -48.56 15.34 -18.02
C ASP A 771 -48.56 16.85 -17.67
N ALA A 772 -47.93 17.25 -16.56
CA ALA A 772 -47.80 18.64 -16.13
C ALA A 772 -47.14 19.56 -17.18
N TYR A 773 -46.08 19.10 -17.85
CA TYR A 773 -45.38 19.91 -18.86
C TYR A 773 -46.17 20.00 -20.19
N PRO A 774 -46.73 18.92 -20.74
CA PRO A 774 -47.71 19.00 -21.83
C PRO A 774 -48.86 19.97 -21.55
N HIS A 775 -49.49 19.92 -20.37
CA HIS A 775 -50.57 20.85 -20.01
C HIS A 775 -50.12 22.31 -19.96
N LEU A 776 -48.88 22.59 -19.52
CA LEU A 776 -48.32 23.94 -19.60
C LEU A 776 -48.24 24.41 -21.06
N LEU A 777 -47.78 23.54 -21.97
CA LEU A 777 -47.68 23.89 -23.40
C LEU A 777 -49.06 24.10 -24.04
N ASP A 778 -50.06 23.29 -23.69
CA ASP A 778 -51.44 23.50 -24.15
C ASP A 778 -51.97 24.87 -23.70
N SER A 779 -51.75 25.23 -22.43
CA SER A 779 -52.10 26.55 -21.91
C SER A 779 -51.35 27.68 -22.62
N VAL A 780 -50.07 27.48 -22.99
CA VAL A 780 -49.27 28.45 -23.73
C VAL A 780 -49.83 28.64 -25.14
N GLN A 781 -50.21 27.55 -25.81
CA GLN A 781 -50.83 27.58 -27.14
C GLN A 781 -52.16 28.32 -27.12
N GLU A 782 -53.05 28.00 -26.17
CA GLU A 782 -54.36 28.65 -26.06
C GLU A 782 -54.24 30.16 -25.83
N GLN A 783 -53.33 30.57 -24.93
CA GLN A 783 -53.12 31.98 -24.62
C GLN A 783 -52.47 32.73 -25.79
N LEU A 784 -51.55 32.09 -26.51
CA LEU A 784 -50.96 32.66 -27.73
C LEU A 784 -52.04 32.86 -28.81
N ALA A 785 -52.84 31.82 -29.08
CA ALA A 785 -53.94 31.87 -30.05
C ALA A 785 -54.95 32.98 -29.71
N HIS A 786 -55.35 33.09 -28.45
CA HIS A 786 -56.23 34.15 -27.98
C HIS A 786 -55.60 35.54 -28.15
N ALA A 787 -54.33 35.69 -27.74
CA ALA A 787 -53.61 36.95 -27.83
C ALA A 787 -53.27 37.38 -29.27
N THR A 788 -53.31 36.50 -30.26
CA THR A 788 -53.11 36.86 -31.67
C THR A 788 -54.39 36.86 -32.49
N ALA A 789 -55.53 36.50 -31.88
CA ALA A 789 -56.81 36.27 -32.56
C ALA A 789 -56.74 35.23 -33.69
N THR A 790 -55.85 34.25 -33.54
CA THR A 790 -55.68 33.15 -34.48
C THR A 790 -56.36 31.90 -33.92
N ARG A 791 -56.99 31.09 -34.76
CA ARG A 791 -57.65 29.84 -34.33
C ARG A 791 -57.09 28.66 -35.11
N GLY A 792 -57.08 27.49 -34.48
CA GLY A 792 -56.66 26.24 -35.12
C GLY A 792 -55.74 25.40 -34.23
N SER A 793 -55.28 24.29 -34.79
CA SER A 793 -54.21 23.45 -34.26
C SER A 793 -52.88 24.21 -34.18
N LEU A 794 -51.89 23.65 -33.45
CA LEU A 794 -50.57 24.27 -33.32
C LEU A 794 -49.88 24.51 -34.68
N ALA A 795 -50.06 23.60 -35.64
CA ALA A 795 -49.54 23.73 -36.99
C ALA A 795 -50.17 24.90 -37.75
N GLU A 796 -51.50 25.05 -37.66
CA GLU A 796 -52.24 26.16 -38.28
C GLU A 796 -51.91 27.51 -37.62
N LEU A 797 -51.77 27.52 -36.29
CA LEU A 797 -51.34 28.68 -35.53
C LEU A 797 -49.95 29.13 -35.97
N ARG A 798 -48.99 28.20 -36.11
CA ARG A 798 -47.65 28.47 -36.60
C ARG A 798 -47.67 29.01 -38.02
N GLU A 799 -48.38 28.35 -38.94
CA GLU A 799 -48.43 28.78 -40.34
C GLU A 799 -48.99 30.20 -40.49
N SER A 800 -50.10 30.50 -39.81
CA SER A 800 -50.71 31.83 -39.81
C SER A 800 -49.77 32.89 -39.24
N LEU A 801 -49.18 32.63 -38.07
CA LEU A 801 -48.33 33.62 -37.40
C LEU A 801 -46.97 33.80 -38.09
N THR A 802 -46.42 32.76 -38.72
CA THR A 802 -45.23 32.90 -39.57
C THR A 802 -45.55 33.74 -40.81
N ALA A 803 -46.73 33.59 -41.42
CA ALA A 803 -47.14 34.41 -42.56
C ALA A 803 -47.29 35.89 -42.17
N ASP A 804 -47.87 36.18 -41.00
CA ASP A 804 -47.98 37.54 -40.47
C ASP A 804 -46.62 38.14 -40.12
N ALA A 805 -45.74 37.36 -39.47
CA ALA A 805 -44.40 37.77 -39.11
C ALA A 805 -43.55 38.14 -40.35
N ARG A 806 -43.63 37.35 -41.44
CA ARG A 806 -42.96 37.64 -42.72
C ARG A 806 -43.37 38.97 -43.34
N ARG A 807 -44.63 39.37 -43.20
CA ARG A 807 -45.11 40.67 -43.72
C ARG A 807 -44.55 41.84 -42.90
N LEU A 808 -44.37 41.64 -41.59
CA LEU A 808 -43.93 42.67 -40.66
C LEU A 808 -42.41 42.76 -40.50
N ASN A 809 -41.68 41.76 -41.00
CA ASN A 809 -40.23 41.70 -40.89
C ASN A 809 -39.57 42.91 -41.59
N GLY A 810 -38.60 43.52 -40.90
CA GLY A 810 -37.95 44.76 -41.34
C GLY A 810 -38.76 46.05 -41.18
N GLN A 811 -40.03 45.97 -40.73
CA GLN A 811 -40.94 47.13 -40.62
C GLN A 811 -41.27 47.54 -39.18
N VAL A 812 -40.71 46.83 -38.18
CA VAL A 812 -40.94 47.06 -36.75
C VAL A 812 -39.66 47.56 -36.05
N LEU A 813 -39.78 48.71 -35.36
CA LEU A 813 -38.69 49.32 -34.59
C LEU A 813 -38.70 48.93 -33.11
N GLU A 814 -39.86 48.58 -32.54
CA GLU A 814 -39.97 48.22 -31.13
C GLU A 814 -39.21 46.91 -30.83
N PRO A 815 -38.20 46.93 -29.94
CA PRO A 815 -37.31 45.77 -29.75
C PRO A 815 -38.01 44.47 -29.34
N ARG A 816 -39.01 44.54 -28.44
CA ARG A 816 -39.74 43.36 -27.95
C ARG A 816 -40.57 42.72 -29.06
N LEU A 817 -41.35 43.53 -29.79
CA LEU A 817 -42.14 43.05 -30.93
C LEU A 817 -41.24 42.52 -32.06
N LYS A 818 -40.09 43.15 -32.33
CA LYS A 818 -39.10 42.66 -33.30
C LYS A 818 -38.54 41.29 -32.90
N ALA A 819 -38.22 41.08 -31.62
CA ALA A 819 -37.77 39.80 -31.12
C ALA A 819 -38.84 38.72 -31.26
N PHE A 820 -40.10 39.06 -30.97
CA PHE A 820 -41.25 38.16 -31.13
C PHE A 820 -41.51 37.78 -32.58
N ILE A 821 -41.49 38.74 -33.53
CA ILE A 821 -41.58 38.47 -34.97
C ILE A 821 -40.45 37.53 -35.41
N GLY A 822 -39.21 37.79 -34.98
CA GLY A 822 -38.08 36.91 -35.26
C GLY A 822 -38.21 35.52 -34.65
N ALA A 823 -38.97 35.36 -33.56
CA ALA A 823 -39.28 34.06 -32.96
C ALA A 823 -40.31 33.28 -33.79
N LEU A 824 -41.34 33.95 -34.30
CA LEU A 824 -42.40 33.36 -35.12
C LEU A 824 -41.89 32.85 -36.49
N GLU A 825 -40.83 33.45 -37.03
CA GLU A 825 -40.23 33.06 -38.31
C GLU A 825 -39.23 31.90 -38.25
N ARG A 826 -38.82 31.46 -37.05
CA ARG A 826 -37.79 30.42 -36.93
C ARG A 826 -38.30 29.09 -37.52
N PRO A 827 -37.50 28.41 -38.37
CA PRO A 827 -37.89 27.13 -38.97
C PRO A 827 -37.70 25.99 -37.96
N LEU A 828 -38.62 25.88 -37.00
CA LEU A 828 -38.64 24.86 -35.95
C LEU A 828 -39.88 23.96 -36.10
N GLU A 829 -39.81 22.75 -35.56
CA GLU A 829 -40.97 21.86 -35.42
C GLU A 829 -41.99 22.45 -34.42
N ASP A 830 -43.26 22.06 -34.53
CA ASP A 830 -44.39 22.72 -33.84
C ASP A 830 -44.17 22.92 -32.32
N GLN A 831 -43.77 21.88 -31.59
CA GLN A 831 -43.50 21.99 -30.14
C GLN A 831 -42.28 22.87 -29.84
N GLN A 832 -41.18 22.69 -30.57
CA GLN A 832 -39.95 23.49 -30.40
C GLN A 832 -40.20 24.97 -30.75
N TRP A 833 -41.05 25.21 -31.75
CA TRP A 833 -41.49 26.53 -32.14
C TRP A 833 -42.29 27.20 -31.02
N LEU A 834 -43.26 26.50 -30.43
CA LEU A 834 -44.05 27.01 -29.31
C LEU A 834 -43.16 27.34 -28.10
N GLU A 835 -42.23 26.45 -27.75
CA GLU A 835 -41.25 26.67 -26.69
C GLU A 835 -40.38 27.91 -26.95
N ASN A 836 -39.92 28.08 -28.19
CA ASN A 836 -39.12 29.24 -28.61
C ASN A 836 -39.92 30.55 -28.56
N VAL A 837 -41.18 30.53 -28.98
CA VAL A 837 -42.05 31.71 -28.92
C VAL A 837 -42.31 32.09 -27.46
N ALA A 838 -42.68 31.12 -26.63
CA ALA A 838 -42.90 31.33 -25.20
C ALA A 838 -41.65 31.84 -24.47
N MET A 839 -40.47 31.32 -24.84
CA MET A 839 -39.19 31.79 -24.33
C MET A 839 -38.96 33.28 -24.60
N VAL A 840 -39.26 33.74 -25.81
CA VAL A 840 -39.08 35.15 -26.19
C VAL A 840 -40.09 36.06 -25.49
N VAL A 841 -41.33 35.60 -25.30
CA VAL A 841 -42.34 36.35 -24.53
C VAL A 841 -41.95 36.47 -23.04
N CYS A 842 -41.30 35.45 -22.48
CA CYS A 842 -40.83 35.41 -21.10
C CYS A 842 -39.35 35.80 -20.91
N ASP A 843 -38.89 36.84 -21.61
CA ASP A 843 -37.56 37.45 -21.46
C ASP A 843 -36.38 36.46 -21.54
N GLY A 844 -36.49 35.43 -22.39
CA GLY A 844 -35.42 34.46 -22.64
C GLY A 844 -35.47 33.20 -21.77
N GLN A 845 -36.50 33.02 -20.94
CA GLN A 845 -36.67 31.80 -20.13
C GLN A 845 -37.53 30.77 -20.87
N ALA A 846 -36.98 29.60 -21.18
CA ALA A 846 -37.73 28.54 -21.86
C ALA A 846 -38.79 27.90 -20.93
N PRO A 847 -39.97 27.48 -21.46
CA PRO A 847 -41.04 26.88 -20.65
C PRO A 847 -40.59 25.70 -19.78
N ARG A 848 -39.64 24.90 -20.27
CA ARG A 848 -39.07 23.75 -19.55
C ARG A 848 -38.47 24.08 -18.19
N VAL A 849 -38.05 25.32 -17.95
CA VAL A 849 -37.41 25.77 -16.71
C VAL A 849 -38.24 26.80 -15.94
N TRP A 850 -39.49 27.03 -16.35
CA TRP A 850 -40.36 27.97 -15.66
C TRP A 850 -40.62 27.57 -14.21
N THR A 851 -40.88 28.56 -13.38
CA THR A 851 -41.54 28.42 -12.09
C THR A 851 -42.99 28.85 -12.23
N ASP A 852 -43.81 28.56 -11.21
CA ASP A 852 -45.22 28.98 -11.19
C ASP A 852 -45.37 30.51 -11.33
N GLU A 853 -44.42 31.28 -10.83
CA GLU A 853 -44.39 32.75 -10.97
C GLU A 853 -44.12 33.21 -12.42
N VAL A 854 -43.30 32.47 -13.17
CA VAL A 854 -43.01 32.78 -14.58
C VAL A 854 -44.19 32.36 -15.45
N ALA A 855 -44.73 31.16 -15.22
CA ALA A 855 -45.92 30.67 -15.90
C ALA A 855 -47.11 31.63 -15.70
N GLY A 856 -47.33 32.13 -14.47
CA GLY A 856 -48.38 33.11 -14.16
C GLY A 856 -48.21 34.47 -14.83
N ARG A 857 -46.99 34.84 -15.27
CA ARG A 857 -46.72 36.09 -15.99
C ARG A 857 -46.92 35.99 -17.50
N PHE A 858 -46.91 34.77 -18.06
CA PHE A 858 -47.04 34.55 -19.50
C PHE A 858 -48.36 35.12 -20.09
N PRO A 859 -49.57 34.91 -19.50
CA PRO A 859 -50.82 35.40 -20.09
C PRO A 859 -50.85 36.91 -20.31
N LEU A 860 -50.35 37.69 -19.34
CA LEU A 860 -50.30 39.15 -19.44
C LEU A 860 -49.33 39.59 -20.54
N ARG A 861 -48.13 38.99 -20.57
CA ARG A 861 -47.07 39.33 -21.52
C ARG A 861 -47.45 38.96 -22.96
N VAL A 862 -48.07 37.80 -23.15
CA VAL A 862 -48.52 37.36 -24.47
C VAL A 862 -49.67 38.23 -24.97
N ALA A 863 -50.60 38.65 -24.09
CA ALA A 863 -51.67 39.58 -24.44
C ALA A 863 -51.14 40.96 -24.87
N GLU A 864 -50.14 41.51 -24.17
CA GLU A 864 -49.50 42.78 -24.52
C GLU A 864 -48.85 42.73 -25.92
N ILE A 865 -48.01 41.71 -26.16
CA ILE A 865 -47.23 41.60 -27.39
C ILE A 865 -48.07 41.11 -28.58
N GLY A 866 -49.05 40.24 -28.35
CA GLY A 866 -50.03 39.82 -29.34
C GLY A 866 -50.94 40.98 -29.75
N GLY A 867 -51.36 41.81 -28.79
CA GLY A 867 -52.04 43.07 -29.06
C GLY A 867 -51.18 44.03 -29.90
N ALA A 868 -49.89 44.14 -29.61
CA ALA A 868 -48.95 44.94 -30.40
C ALA A 868 -48.83 44.42 -31.84
N LEU A 869 -48.68 43.11 -32.02
CA LEU A 869 -48.64 42.47 -33.34
C LEU A 869 -49.87 42.80 -34.17
N ARG A 870 -51.08 42.67 -33.60
CA ARG A 870 -52.35 43.00 -34.29
C ARG A 870 -52.40 44.48 -34.70
N ARG A 871 -52.06 45.39 -33.78
CA ARG A 871 -52.03 46.84 -34.06
C ARG A 871 -51.08 47.18 -35.20
N THR A 872 -49.87 46.61 -35.19
CA THR A 872 -48.87 46.87 -36.22
C THR A 872 -49.24 46.22 -37.56
N SER A 873 -49.83 45.03 -37.55
CA SER A 873 -50.35 44.36 -38.75
C SER A 873 -51.47 45.16 -39.43
N ALA A 874 -52.38 45.75 -38.65
CA ALA A 874 -53.44 46.62 -39.16
C ALA A 874 -52.88 47.88 -39.84
N LEU A 875 -51.93 48.57 -39.19
CA LEU A 875 -51.25 49.75 -39.76
C LEU A 875 -50.49 49.43 -41.06
N LEU A 876 -49.92 48.22 -41.17
CA LEU A 876 -49.20 47.78 -42.36
C LEU A 876 -50.14 47.53 -43.55
N HIS A 877 -51.26 46.83 -43.31
CA HIS A 877 -52.29 46.60 -44.33
C HIS A 877 -52.85 47.93 -44.84
N GLU A 878 -53.03 48.91 -43.95
CA GLU A 878 -53.49 50.26 -44.28
C GLU A 878 -52.50 51.04 -45.17
N ARG A 879 -51.19 50.94 -44.89
CA ARG A 879 -50.12 51.55 -45.71
C ARG A 879 -49.93 50.89 -47.08
N LEU A 880 -50.23 49.59 -47.19
CA LEU A 880 -50.20 48.86 -48.46
C LEU A 880 -51.45 49.16 -49.30
N ALA A 881 -52.61 49.32 -48.67
CA ALA A 881 -53.85 49.74 -49.32
C ALA A 881 -53.78 51.19 -49.86
N SER A 882 -53.02 52.08 -49.22
CA SER A 882 -52.89 53.48 -49.64
C SER A 882 -52.08 53.68 -50.94
N LYS A 883 -51.56 52.62 -51.55
CA LYS A 883 -50.95 52.64 -52.89
C LYS A 883 -51.94 52.43 -54.02
N VAL A 884 -53.23 52.20 -53.73
CA VAL A 884 -54.31 52.07 -54.72
C VAL A 884 -54.98 53.44 -54.91
N GLU A 885 -54.74 54.04 -56.07
CA GLU A 885 -55.12 55.36 -56.67
C GLU A 885 -56.30 56.25 -56.18
N HIS A 886 -56.96 56.03 -55.05
CA HIS A 886 -58.01 56.93 -54.54
C HIS A 886 -57.66 57.47 -53.15
N GLY A 887 -57.60 58.79 -53.01
CA GLY A 887 -57.36 59.45 -51.72
C GLY A 887 -58.51 59.19 -50.74
N TYR A 888 -58.22 58.58 -49.60
CA TYR A 888 -59.14 58.38 -48.48
C TYR A 888 -58.52 58.92 -47.19
N SER A 889 -59.33 59.49 -46.30
CA SER A 889 -58.91 59.88 -44.95
C SER A 889 -59.45 58.86 -43.95
N VAL A 890 -58.55 58.15 -43.26
CA VAL A 890 -58.91 57.21 -42.20
C VAL A 890 -58.54 57.80 -40.85
N SER A 891 -59.44 57.66 -39.87
CA SER A 891 -59.21 58.05 -38.49
C SER A 891 -59.47 56.85 -37.58
N ARG A 892 -58.55 56.60 -36.65
CA ARG A 892 -58.69 55.53 -35.66
C ARG A 892 -59.46 56.05 -34.45
N MET A 893 -60.52 55.35 -34.08
CA MET A 893 -61.27 55.60 -32.84
C MET A 893 -61.08 54.40 -31.90
N THR A 894 -60.63 54.69 -30.67
CA THR A 894 -60.61 53.71 -29.58
C THR A 894 -61.74 54.07 -28.62
N LEU A 895 -62.67 53.14 -28.43
CA LEU A 895 -63.74 53.25 -27.44
C LEU A 895 -63.37 52.36 -26.26
N THR A 896 -63.30 52.94 -25.07
CA THR A 896 -63.02 52.19 -23.84
C THR A 896 -64.31 52.12 -23.04
N SER A 897 -64.86 50.91 -22.94
CA SER A 897 -66.06 50.66 -22.13
C SER A 897 -65.75 50.86 -20.63
N PRO A 898 -66.77 51.14 -19.78
CA PRO A 898 -66.58 51.30 -18.34
C PRO A 898 -65.93 50.08 -17.64
N GLY A 899 -65.98 48.89 -18.26
CA GLY A 899 -65.34 47.66 -17.78
C GLY A 899 -63.86 47.52 -18.16
N GLY A 900 -63.26 48.51 -18.82
CA GLY A 900 -61.85 48.50 -19.23
C GLY A 900 -61.57 47.74 -20.54
N ALA A 901 -62.60 47.17 -21.18
CA ALA A 901 -62.47 46.59 -22.51
C ALA A 901 -62.39 47.71 -23.57
N GLU A 902 -61.32 47.69 -24.37
CA GLU A 902 -61.11 48.60 -25.50
C GLU A 902 -61.61 47.94 -26.79
N SER A 903 -62.53 48.61 -27.49
CA SER A 903 -62.85 48.31 -28.88
C SER A 903 -62.18 49.35 -29.78
N VAL A 904 -61.55 48.89 -30.86
CA VAL A 904 -60.84 49.75 -31.81
C VAL A 904 -61.53 49.64 -33.15
N GLN A 905 -62.03 50.76 -33.66
CA GLN A 905 -62.68 50.85 -34.95
C GLN A 905 -61.91 51.78 -35.88
N LEU A 906 -61.79 51.36 -37.14
CA LEU A 906 -61.21 52.14 -38.22
C LEU A 906 -62.36 52.81 -38.98
N LEU A 907 -62.43 54.14 -38.91
CA LEU A 907 -63.44 54.91 -39.62
C LEU A 907 -62.83 55.46 -40.90
N SER A 908 -63.36 55.05 -42.04
CA SER A 908 -62.98 55.56 -43.36
C SER A 908 -64.13 56.32 -44.00
N LEU A 909 -63.85 57.50 -44.55
CA LEU A 909 -64.77 58.20 -45.45
C LEU A 909 -64.08 58.37 -46.80
N THR A 910 -64.72 57.91 -47.87
CA THR A 910 -64.30 58.28 -49.23
C THR A 910 -64.66 59.75 -49.50
N GLU A 911 -63.96 60.41 -50.43
CA GLU A 911 -64.27 61.80 -50.80
C GLU A 911 -65.71 61.96 -51.33
N HIS A 912 -66.28 60.91 -51.92
CA HIS A 912 -67.68 60.90 -52.37
C HIS A 912 -68.67 60.86 -51.18
N GLU A 913 -68.48 59.94 -50.23
CA GLU A 913 -69.32 59.83 -49.02
C GLU A 913 -69.21 61.08 -48.14
N LYS A 914 -67.99 61.61 -47.99
CA LYS A 914 -67.73 62.86 -47.29
C LYS A 914 -68.50 64.01 -47.95
N SER A 915 -68.44 64.13 -49.27
CA SER A 915 -69.18 65.17 -50.00
C SER A 915 -70.71 65.01 -49.89
N ALA A 916 -71.22 63.78 -49.82
CA ALA A 916 -72.65 63.50 -49.67
C ALA A 916 -73.18 63.83 -48.27
N ILE A 917 -72.39 63.58 -47.21
CA ILE A 917 -72.80 63.77 -45.81
C ILE A 917 -72.52 65.20 -45.32
N THR A 918 -71.52 65.89 -45.87
CA THR A 918 -71.10 67.24 -45.42
C THR A 918 -72.26 68.25 -45.31
N PRO A 919 -73.20 68.39 -46.26
CA PRO A 919 -74.29 69.38 -46.16
C PRO A 919 -75.22 69.09 -44.97
N LEU A 920 -75.54 67.82 -44.74
CA LEU A 920 -76.39 67.37 -43.63
C LEU A 920 -75.69 67.54 -42.29
N PHE A 921 -74.39 67.21 -42.24
CA PHE A 921 -73.57 67.38 -41.05
C PHE A 921 -73.44 68.87 -40.65
N GLU A 922 -73.22 69.76 -41.61
CA GLU A 922 -73.14 71.21 -41.36
C GLU A 922 -74.47 71.78 -40.87
N GLU A 923 -75.61 71.36 -41.43
CA GLU A 923 -76.94 71.79 -40.94
C GLU A 923 -77.18 71.36 -39.49
N LEU A 924 -76.78 70.13 -39.14
CA LEU A 924 -76.97 69.56 -37.81
C LEU A 924 -76.08 70.24 -36.77
N VAL A 925 -74.83 70.53 -37.13
CA VAL A 925 -73.91 71.30 -36.30
C VAL A 925 -74.40 72.74 -36.14
N ALA A 926 -74.94 73.38 -37.19
CA ALA A 926 -75.48 74.74 -37.13
C ALA A 926 -76.68 74.86 -36.17
N LYS A 927 -77.63 73.90 -36.20
CA LYS A 927 -78.78 73.86 -35.26
C LYS A 927 -78.35 73.72 -33.80
N LEU A 928 -77.31 72.93 -33.53
CA LEU A 928 -76.75 72.81 -32.17
C LEU A 928 -76.04 74.10 -31.73
N MET A 929 -75.45 74.85 -32.67
CA MET A 929 -74.79 76.12 -32.40
C MET A 929 -75.76 77.29 -32.16
N GLU A 930 -76.99 77.24 -32.69
CA GLU A 930 -78.03 78.26 -32.41
C GLU A 930 -78.37 78.36 -30.90
N GLY A 931 -78.16 77.28 -30.14
CA GLY A 931 -78.28 77.26 -28.67
C GLY A 931 -77.11 77.85 -27.90
N GLY A 932 -76.13 78.49 -28.57
CA GLY A 932 -74.95 79.09 -27.94
C GLY A 932 -73.78 78.12 -27.68
N ILE A 933 -73.84 76.90 -28.23
CA ILE A 933 -72.80 75.87 -28.04
C ILE A 933 -71.65 76.08 -29.05
N PRO A 934 -70.37 76.05 -28.63
CA PRO A 934 -69.24 76.13 -29.55
C PRO A 934 -69.18 74.90 -30.47
N ARG A 935 -68.79 75.10 -31.74
CA ARG A 935 -68.69 74.04 -32.76
C ARG A 935 -67.95 72.79 -32.28
N SER A 936 -66.83 72.95 -31.58
CA SER A 936 -66.03 71.83 -31.04
C SER A 936 -66.80 70.99 -30.01
N THR A 937 -67.68 71.62 -29.25
CA THR A 937 -68.52 70.95 -28.23
C THR A 937 -69.68 70.23 -28.91
N ALA A 938 -70.32 70.86 -29.90
CA ALA A 938 -71.36 70.23 -30.72
C ALA A 938 -70.82 68.96 -31.43
N CYS A 939 -69.64 69.03 -32.05
CA CYS A 939 -69.01 67.86 -32.67
C CYS A 939 -68.69 66.75 -31.64
N ARG A 940 -68.22 67.09 -30.43
CA ARG A 940 -67.98 66.09 -29.38
C ARG A 940 -69.26 65.41 -28.89
N MET A 941 -70.34 66.17 -28.73
CA MET A 941 -71.64 65.61 -28.34
C MET A 941 -72.16 64.65 -29.41
N LEU A 942 -72.01 64.99 -30.68
CA LEU A 942 -72.38 64.11 -31.79
C LEU A 942 -71.52 62.84 -31.83
N MET A 943 -70.19 62.96 -31.66
CA MET A 943 -69.30 61.79 -31.61
C MET A 943 -69.65 60.85 -30.46
N ALA A 944 -69.95 61.38 -29.27
CA ALA A 944 -70.36 60.57 -28.13
C ALA A 944 -71.69 59.85 -28.38
N ARG A 945 -72.69 60.55 -28.92
CA ARG A 945 -74.01 59.94 -29.21
C ARG A 945 -73.96 58.90 -30.32
N LEU A 946 -73.14 59.14 -31.36
CA LEU A 946 -72.92 58.17 -32.44
C LEU A 946 -72.15 56.94 -31.96
N ALA A 947 -71.22 57.08 -31.01
CA ALA A 947 -70.53 55.95 -30.41
C ALA A 947 -71.47 55.06 -29.60
N GLU A 948 -72.39 55.63 -28.82
CA GLU A 948 -73.43 54.88 -28.10
C GLU A 948 -74.40 54.15 -29.05
N GLU A 949 -74.87 54.84 -30.10
CA GLU A 949 -75.77 54.23 -31.09
C GLU A 949 -75.09 53.09 -31.86
N PHE A 950 -73.81 53.25 -32.20
CA PHE A 950 -73.01 52.21 -32.86
C PHE A 950 -72.85 50.97 -31.98
N GLU A 951 -72.60 51.12 -30.68
CA GLU A 951 -72.56 49.98 -29.74
C GLU A 951 -73.92 49.29 -29.59
N SER A 952 -75.04 50.02 -29.75
CA SER A 952 -76.40 49.44 -29.67
C SER A 952 -76.92 48.82 -30.98
N ALA A 953 -76.32 49.14 -32.13
CA ALA A 953 -76.77 48.70 -33.45
C ALA A 953 -76.26 47.29 -33.85
N GLU A 954 -75.30 46.70 -33.13
CA GLU A 954 -75.05 45.26 -33.23
C GLU A 954 -76.03 44.52 -32.30
N PRO A 955 -77.20 44.07 -32.82
CA PRO A 955 -77.23 42.75 -33.45
C PRO A 955 -78.33 42.58 -34.54
N ALA A 956 -77.94 42.19 -35.78
CA ALA A 956 -78.70 41.34 -36.73
C ALA A 956 -78.34 41.63 -38.20
N ASP A 957 -77.17 41.20 -38.69
CA ASP A 957 -77.02 40.63 -40.03
C ASP A 957 -75.55 40.24 -40.27
N ALA A 958 -75.23 38.99 -39.96
CA ALA A 958 -74.02 38.33 -40.45
C ALA A 958 -74.36 36.89 -40.84
N ARG A 959 -75.26 36.75 -41.82
CA ARG A 959 -75.37 35.55 -42.65
C ARG A 959 -74.77 35.84 -44.03
N GLU A 960 -73.81 35.00 -44.39
CA GLU A 960 -73.39 34.64 -45.76
C GLU A 960 -73.20 35.76 -46.79
N VAL A 961 -71.92 36.10 -47.04
CA VAL A 961 -71.47 36.36 -48.41
C VAL A 961 -70.11 35.69 -48.64
N VAL A 962 -70.16 34.50 -49.24
CA VAL A 962 -68.99 33.88 -49.90
C VAL A 962 -68.78 34.64 -51.21
N GLY A 963 -67.87 35.61 -51.20
CA GLY A 963 -67.37 36.28 -52.39
C GLY A 963 -66.03 35.68 -52.82
N LYS A 964 -66.05 34.85 -53.86
CA LYS A 964 -64.85 34.44 -54.62
C LYS A 964 -64.16 35.70 -55.13
N ASP A 965 -62.87 35.86 -54.82
CA ASP A 965 -62.02 36.71 -55.66
C ASP A 965 -60.74 36.00 -56.08
N LYS A 966 -60.52 36.07 -57.39
CA LYS A 966 -59.52 35.33 -58.16
C LYS A 966 -58.14 35.92 -57.92
N ARG A 967 -57.20 35.07 -57.51
CA ARG A 967 -55.76 35.34 -57.63
C ARG A 967 -55.39 35.37 -59.11
N TYR A 968 -54.87 36.49 -59.60
CA TYR A 968 -54.01 36.55 -60.79
C TYR A 968 -52.61 36.95 -60.34
N GLY A 969 -51.63 36.14 -60.77
CA GLY A 969 -50.21 36.49 -61.03
C GLY A 969 -49.44 37.17 -59.92
#